data_AF-A0A9N8QWN1-F1
#
_entry.id   AF-A0A9N8QWN1-F1
#
_cell.length_a   1.000
_cell.length_b   1.000
_cell.length_c   1.000
_cell.angle_alpha   90.00
_cell.angle_beta   90.00
_cell.angle_gamma   90.00
#
_symmetry.space_group_name_H-M   'P 1'
#
loop_
_entity.id
_entity.type
_entity.pdbx_description
1 polymer ?
#
loop_
_entity_poly.entity_id
_entity_poly.type
_entity_poly.pdbx_seq_one_letter_code
_entity_poly.pdbx_strand_id
1 'polypeptide(L)'
;MKPRNSSHGSVVNLTRLLATFILLLVAFSARADYTSDCTSRYEKSGAIQGTKWCALDVASNSPGGPGGYSCLNDVDLIKQWFAGTTDPQPEQSCPVADPVYPGSGAVTQTDSDFVSGDDIPLVFTRTYRSTPLAKNIGAMGPVWFHSWQRQLDLTNANSGSSSKILAYRANGEPITFRWSSGFWRTSTYGGMALSQGGMNWTLSDPTTGIVESYSLQGVLLSERTRTGFTRTLTYDGIGLLTVITQHADNTSAGADLTLRFDYDDKRRISRLNDPLGGMMQYAYDANNNLVSVIWPDGNMRRYVYDDTRFRNAITGEIDETGTRIATWTYDAQGRATAVSHPDTARNVQFGYGNGKTTVTDSQRTTTVNLSSIGGVLRPTGTSSSARTTSTTWDASGNLLTDTNSTGGTNEYSYDETGRAVRLVVRNASSTTVTSVRYADATSLIPSMIASPGKVRAFVYDAQGNVTGFSEFATDDLTGESAFDAKPSGQQRTVGVGYDSSNRVVAALEYFNGSKTADWLYFYDETGNLRLANNRVSGWTLGTMRRDAAHRAIYLAGDNREALVTYNARGQVTQFTYNEYPTALNGSLYRFLTVSYGYSADGRVMSRTGTVAQNQGGSTPMGVAKAISSDEIDQWVTNLESGVNPAGPPANRLGWVRVMLGALPEPGLQPICIECMFNPALGWAWAISSDNDDPFGIIGVAGTIRTGVDAISKLCKPTANQISSVYENKIVGQMKKRGWTQEDVEATIAHPSRTVPTRDNRFIPNGNGARRDDPATAYIRDDGHYVVRNDVDGKIVQVSDRYDTGWKSKF
;
A
#
# COMPACT_ATOMS: atom_id res chain seq x y z
N MET A 1 -35.50 -27.77 -43.45
CA MET A 1 -35.59 -28.31 -44.83
C MET A 1 -35.38 -27.19 -45.84
N LYS A 2 -35.17 -27.55 -47.12
CA LYS A 2 -34.80 -26.70 -48.28
C LYS A 2 -35.90 -25.69 -48.72
N PRO A 3 -35.62 -24.78 -49.69
CA PRO A 3 -36.09 -23.37 -49.65
C PRO A 3 -36.70 -22.90 -50.99
N ARG A 4 -36.60 -21.58 -51.29
CA ARG A 4 -36.49 -20.86 -52.59
C ARG A 4 -37.44 -19.64 -52.60
N ASN A 5 -37.03 -18.40 -52.86
CA ASN A 5 -36.28 -17.78 -53.99
C ASN A 5 -36.98 -17.83 -55.35
N SER A 6 -37.46 -16.66 -55.82
CA SER A 6 -37.27 -16.03 -57.16
C SER A 6 -38.30 -14.90 -57.29
N SER A 7 -38.00 -13.60 -57.45
CA SER A 7 -37.13 -12.84 -58.37
C SER A 7 -37.81 -12.49 -59.71
N HIS A 8 -37.66 -11.22 -60.15
CA HIS A 8 -37.60 -10.67 -61.54
C HIS A 8 -38.17 -9.22 -61.51
N GLY A 9 -37.67 -8.22 -62.24
CA GLY A 9 -36.51 -8.11 -63.15
C GLY A 9 -36.03 -6.64 -63.23
N SER A 10 -34.79 -6.32 -63.66
CA SER A 10 -34.35 -6.12 -65.08
C SER A 10 -34.66 -4.69 -65.60
N VAL A 11 -33.83 -3.93 -66.34
CA VAL A 11 -32.55 -4.05 -67.11
C VAL A 11 -31.86 -2.64 -67.01
N VAL A 12 -30.56 -2.35 -67.16
CA VAL A 12 -29.64 -2.35 -68.34
C VAL A 12 -28.20 -2.05 -67.84
N ASN A 13 -27.18 -2.60 -68.50
CA ASN A 13 -25.75 -2.35 -68.24
C ASN A 13 -25.12 -1.51 -69.37
N LEU A 14 -24.32 -0.48 -69.05
CA LEU A 14 -23.21 0.14 -69.80
C LEU A 14 -22.68 1.30 -68.90
N THR A 15 -21.40 1.55 -68.62
CA THR A 15 -20.11 1.10 -69.19
C THR A 15 -19.04 1.07 -68.07
N ARG A 16 -17.84 0.52 -68.31
CA ARG A 16 -16.84 0.14 -67.27
C ARG A 16 -15.62 1.08 -67.12
N LEU A 17 -15.13 1.14 -65.86
CA LEU A 17 -13.72 1.19 -65.40
C LEU A 17 -12.89 2.50 -65.42
N LEU A 18 -12.67 2.99 -64.18
CA LEU A 18 -11.40 3.35 -63.52
C LEU A 18 -10.81 4.79 -63.62
N ALA A 19 -10.34 5.23 -62.44
CA ALA A 19 -9.25 6.18 -62.13
C ALA A 19 -9.58 7.66 -61.79
N THR A 20 -9.39 7.96 -60.49
CA THR A 20 -8.70 9.13 -59.89
C THR A 20 -9.21 10.58 -60.02
N PHE A 21 -9.26 11.22 -58.83
CA PHE A 21 -8.65 12.53 -58.48
C PHE A 21 -9.46 13.87 -58.53
N ILE A 22 -9.46 14.51 -57.35
CA ILE A 22 -9.05 15.91 -57.08
C ILE A 22 -10.03 17.10 -57.30
N LEU A 23 -10.49 17.65 -56.15
CA LEU A 23 -10.42 19.06 -55.67
C LEU A 23 -11.23 20.15 -56.41
N LEU A 24 -11.49 21.37 -55.89
CA LEU A 24 -10.89 22.22 -54.83
C LEU A 24 -12.00 22.88 -53.94
N LEU A 25 -11.86 22.98 -52.60
CA LEU A 25 -11.25 24.06 -51.75
C LEU A 25 -12.03 25.41 -51.75
N VAL A 26 -12.13 26.21 -50.67
CA VAL A 26 -11.14 26.67 -49.63
C VAL A 26 -11.88 26.92 -48.28
N ALA A 27 -11.54 26.27 -47.15
CA ALA A 27 -10.66 26.66 -46.00
C ALA A 27 -11.17 27.84 -45.11
N PHE A 28 -10.95 27.95 -43.78
CA PHE A 28 -10.07 27.30 -42.76
C PHE A 28 -10.88 27.01 -41.46
N SER A 29 -10.47 26.25 -40.42
CA SER A 29 -9.15 25.77 -39.94
C SER A 29 -9.22 24.28 -39.52
N ALA A 30 -8.35 23.38 -39.98
CA ALA A 30 -6.91 23.30 -39.68
C ALA A 30 -6.57 22.94 -38.22
N ARG A 31 -6.92 21.72 -37.78
CA ARG A 31 -6.02 20.98 -36.88
C ARG A 31 -4.89 20.43 -37.74
N ALA A 32 -3.65 20.76 -37.40
CA ALA A 32 -2.49 20.17 -38.07
C ALA A 32 -2.32 18.72 -37.61
N ASP A 33 -2.38 17.77 -38.54
CA ASP A 33 -1.83 16.44 -38.32
C ASP A 33 -0.32 16.55 -38.14
N TYR A 34 0.13 16.68 -36.89
CA TYR A 34 1.55 16.67 -36.51
C TYR A 34 2.20 15.28 -36.62
N THR A 35 1.52 14.33 -37.25
CA THR A 35 1.92 12.93 -37.44
C THR A 35 2.13 12.58 -38.92
N SER A 36 2.70 13.50 -39.71
CA SER A 36 3.46 13.10 -40.91
C SER A 36 4.74 12.40 -40.46
N ASP A 37 4.58 11.17 -39.99
CA ASP A 37 5.57 10.41 -39.23
C ASP A 37 6.90 10.29 -39.99
N CYS A 38 8.00 10.68 -39.32
CA CYS A 38 9.35 10.50 -39.85
C CYS A 38 9.62 9.01 -40.17
N THR A 39 9.03 8.09 -39.40
CA THR A 39 9.10 6.64 -39.61
C THR A 39 8.58 6.26 -41.01
N SER A 40 7.46 6.83 -41.47
CA SER A 40 6.90 6.57 -42.81
C SER A 40 7.76 7.04 -43.98
N ARG A 41 8.71 7.96 -43.74
CA ARG A 41 9.73 8.42 -44.69
C ARG A 41 11.05 7.67 -44.52
N TYR A 42 11.36 7.24 -43.30
CA TYR A 42 12.54 6.45 -42.95
C TYR A 42 12.43 5.01 -43.46
N GLU A 43 11.27 4.35 -43.36
CA GLU A 43 11.01 3.04 -43.99
C GLU A 43 11.24 3.10 -45.51
N LYS A 44 10.86 4.21 -46.16
CA LYS A 44 11.10 4.45 -47.59
C LYS A 44 12.57 4.74 -47.94
N SER A 45 13.44 4.96 -46.95
CA SER A 45 14.89 5.10 -47.17
C SER A 45 15.64 3.76 -47.21
N GLY A 46 14.99 2.66 -46.80
CA GLY A 46 15.60 1.32 -46.78
C GLY A 46 16.54 1.06 -45.60
N ALA A 47 16.59 1.94 -44.60
CA ALA A 47 17.47 1.80 -43.44
C ALA A 47 16.96 0.74 -42.44
N ILE A 48 17.86 -0.15 -42.01
CA ILE A 48 17.56 -1.29 -41.12
C ILE A 48 17.99 -0.96 -39.67
N GLN A 49 17.09 -1.22 -38.72
CA GLN A 49 17.34 -0.98 -37.29
C GLN A 49 18.52 -1.82 -36.77
N GLY A 50 19.39 -1.23 -35.95
CA GLY A 50 20.44 -1.94 -35.21
C GLY A 50 21.79 -2.14 -35.93
N THR A 51 22.08 -1.43 -37.02
CA THR A 51 23.40 -1.50 -37.70
C THR A 51 24.30 -0.28 -37.42
N LYS A 52 25.63 -0.49 -37.45
CA LYS A 52 26.66 0.52 -37.10
C LYS A 52 26.71 1.75 -38.01
N TRP A 53 25.98 1.76 -39.13
CA TRP A 53 26.18 2.72 -40.24
C TRP A 53 25.03 3.73 -40.43
N CYS A 54 24.10 3.85 -39.47
CA CYS A 54 23.01 4.84 -39.53
C CYS A 54 23.45 6.27 -39.16
N ALA A 55 24.48 6.80 -39.82
CA ALA A 55 24.80 8.22 -39.79
C ALA A 55 23.97 8.95 -40.87
N LEU A 56 23.11 9.88 -40.45
CA LEU A 56 22.37 10.75 -41.35
C LEU A 56 23.29 11.86 -41.89
N ASP A 57 23.94 11.61 -43.03
CA ASP A 57 24.76 12.61 -43.71
C ASP A 57 23.88 13.49 -44.63
N VAL A 58 23.21 14.48 -44.03
CA VAL A 58 22.26 15.38 -44.74
C VAL A 58 22.98 16.50 -45.52
N ALA A 59 23.78 16.10 -46.51
CA ALA A 59 24.34 16.99 -47.53
C ALA A 59 23.43 17.06 -48.77
N SER A 60 22.38 17.90 -48.71
CA SER A 60 21.49 18.12 -49.87
C SER A 60 22.12 19.06 -50.91
N ASN A 61 22.54 18.49 -52.05
CA ASN A 61 22.93 19.25 -53.25
C ASN A 61 21.78 19.42 -54.27
N SER A 62 20.52 19.36 -53.82
CA SER A 62 19.35 19.57 -54.71
C SER A 62 18.95 21.06 -54.79
N PRO A 63 18.94 21.69 -55.98
CA PRO A 63 18.50 23.08 -56.14
C PRO A 63 16.97 23.19 -56.04
N GLY A 64 16.49 23.32 -54.80
CA GLY A 64 15.07 23.32 -54.45
C GLY A 64 14.89 23.08 -52.95
N GLY A 65 15.57 23.88 -52.14
CA GLY A 65 15.76 23.61 -50.71
C GLY A 65 14.46 23.66 -49.89
N PRO A 66 14.17 22.64 -49.05
CA PRO A 66 13.08 22.70 -48.10
C PRO A 66 13.48 23.51 -46.85
N GLY A 67 13.59 24.83 -47.01
CA GLY A 67 13.70 25.73 -45.85
C GLY A 67 12.39 25.72 -45.07
N GLY A 68 12.39 25.14 -43.86
CA GLY A 68 11.27 25.26 -42.93
C GLY A 68 10.83 24.01 -42.15
N TYR A 69 11.39 22.81 -42.42
CA TYR A 69 11.06 21.63 -41.61
C TYR A 69 12.00 21.47 -40.43
N SER A 70 11.55 21.93 -39.25
CA SER A 70 12.12 21.53 -37.95
C SER A 70 11.76 20.07 -37.64
N CYS A 71 12.34 19.13 -38.37
CA CYS A 71 12.55 17.79 -37.82
C CYS A 71 13.34 17.96 -36.53
N LEU A 72 12.92 17.27 -35.46
CA LEU A 72 13.55 17.37 -34.14
C LEU A 72 15.05 17.07 -34.26
N ASN A 73 15.89 18.08 -34.03
CA ASN A 73 17.33 17.91 -33.77
C ASN A 73 17.59 17.31 -32.37
N ASP A 74 16.66 16.48 -31.88
CA ASP A 74 16.78 15.75 -30.63
C ASP A 74 17.60 14.48 -30.91
N VAL A 75 18.91 14.68 -30.99
CA VAL A 75 19.90 13.65 -31.28
C VAL A 75 19.88 12.53 -30.23
N ASP A 76 19.36 12.80 -29.03
CA ASP A 76 19.27 11.81 -27.95
C ASP A 76 18.03 10.91 -28.08
N LEU A 77 16.87 11.45 -28.49
CA LEU A 77 15.73 10.65 -28.96
C LEU A 77 16.12 9.71 -30.13
N ILE A 78 16.93 10.22 -31.06
CA ILE A 78 17.45 9.43 -32.20
C ILE A 78 18.40 8.31 -31.71
N LYS A 79 19.31 8.59 -30.76
CA LYS A 79 20.17 7.56 -30.14
C LYS A 79 19.36 6.50 -29.39
N GLN A 80 18.32 6.88 -28.66
CA GLN A 80 17.44 5.94 -27.96
C GLN A 80 16.76 4.98 -28.94
N TRP A 81 16.26 5.48 -30.07
CA TRP A 81 15.67 4.65 -31.14
C TRP A 81 16.69 3.65 -31.74
N PHE A 82 17.93 4.10 -31.96
CA PHE A 82 19.00 3.23 -32.47
C PHE A 82 19.53 2.21 -31.47
N ALA A 83 19.37 2.43 -30.17
CA ALA A 83 19.75 1.46 -29.14
C ALA A 83 18.84 0.21 -29.09
N GLY A 84 17.70 0.24 -29.79
CA GLY A 84 16.73 -0.85 -29.79
C GLY A 84 15.95 -0.88 -28.47
N THR A 85 15.01 0.05 -28.30
CA THR A 85 14.10 0.04 -27.16
C THR A 85 13.18 -1.18 -27.22
N THR A 86 13.51 -2.23 -26.47
CA THR A 86 12.46 -3.08 -25.89
C THR A 86 11.55 -2.16 -25.10
N ASP A 87 10.24 -2.12 -25.41
CA ASP A 87 9.27 -1.38 -24.60
C ASP A 87 9.52 -1.70 -23.11
N PRO A 88 9.59 -0.70 -22.22
CA PRO A 88 9.95 -0.93 -20.84
C PRO A 88 8.97 -1.94 -20.22
N GLN A 89 9.51 -3.02 -19.67
CA GLN A 89 8.68 -4.08 -19.13
C GLN A 89 8.18 -3.71 -17.74
N PRO A 90 6.94 -4.10 -17.36
CA PRO A 90 6.52 -4.05 -15.97
C PRO A 90 7.45 -4.88 -15.09
N GLU A 91 7.57 -4.51 -13.82
CA GLU A 91 8.47 -5.14 -12.86
C GLU A 91 7.71 -5.53 -11.59
N GLN A 92 7.94 -6.75 -11.10
CA GLN A 92 7.36 -7.27 -9.87
C GLN A 92 8.46 -7.69 -8.89
N SER A 93 9.39 -6.77 -8.63
CA SER A 93 10.24 -6.73 -7.42
C SER A 93 9.80 -5.57 -6.53
N CYS A 94 10.04 -5.68 -5.23
CA CYS A 94 9.97 -4.53 -4.35
C CYS A 94 11.01 -3.48 -4.78
N PRO A 95 10.66 -2.19 -4.85
CA PRO A 95 11.66 -1.14 -4.99
C PRO A 95 12.53 -1.07 -3.73
N VAL A 96 13.74 -0.53 -3.88
CA VAL A 96 14.74 -0.42 -2.80
C VAL A 96 15.21 1.03 -2.65
N ALA A 97 15.68 1.40 -1.46
CA ALA A 97 16.00 2.78 -1.08
C ALA A 97 14.78 3.72 -1.23
N ASP A 98 14.99 5.00 -1.55
CA ASP A 98 13.92 5.99 -1.77
C ASP A 98 13.54 5.98 -3.28
N PRO A 99 12.35 5.45 -3.63
CA PRO A 99 12.34 4.07 -4.11
C PRO A 99 12.79 3.87 -5.56
N VAL A 100 13.70 2.93 -5.77
CA VAL A 100 14.23 2.53 -7.09
C VAL A 100 13.90 1.06 -7.36
N TYR A 101 13.27 0.78 -8.49
CA TYR A 101 13.06 -0.58 -8.98
C TYR A 101 14.38 -1.20 -9.46
N PRO A 102 14.87 -2.31 -8.88
CA PRO A 102 16.21 -2.82 -9.17
C PRO A 102 16.36 -3.42 -10.58
N GLY A 103 15.31 -3.87 -11.25
CA GLY A 103 15.40 -4.44 -12.61
C GLY A 103 15.49 -3.40 -13.71
N SER A 104 14.53 -2.48 -13.71
CA SER A 104 14.35 -1.40 -14.67
C SER A 104 15.18 -0.15 -14.34
N GLY A 105 15.57 0.02 -13.08
CA GLY A 105 16.18 1.26 -12.58
C GLY A 105 15.23 2.44 -12.52
N ALA A 106 13.93 2.20 -12.60
CA ALA A 106 12.93 3.25 -12.48
C ALA A 106 12.85 3.74 -11.04
N VAL A 107 13.21 5.01 -10.81
CA VAL A 107 12.78 5.76 -9.62
C VAL A 107 11.26 5.90 -9.66
N THR A 108 10.63 5.59 -8.52
CA THR A 108 9.21 5.78 -8.26
C THR A 108 9.02 6.54 -6.95
N GLN A 109 8.06 7.45 -6.88
CA GLN A 109 7.64 8.09 -5.63
C GLN A 109 6.12 8.19 -5.62
N THR A 110 5.49 8.00 -4.46
CA THR A 110 4.03 8.14 -4.32
C THR A 110 3.71 8.93 -3.07
N ASP A 111 2.97 10.02 -3.23
CA ASP A 111 2.43 10.85 -2.15
C ASP A 111 0.91 10.86 -2.21
N SER A 112 0.27 10.98 -1.04
CA SER A 112 -1.16 11.21 -0.92
C SER A 112 -1.41 12.71 -0.72
N ASP A 113 -2.14 13.34 -1.65
CA ASP A 113 -2.50 14.75 -1.52
C ASP A 113 -3.86 14.94 -0.82
N PHE A 114 -4.76 13.94 -0.90
CA PHE A 114 -6.03 13.93 -0.15
C PHE A 114 -6.42 12.51 0.31
N VAL A 115 -7.02 12.43 1.50
CA VAL A 115 -7.56 11.23 2.15
C VAL A 115 -8.83 11.64 2.91
N SER A 116 -9.97 11.01 2.62
CA SER A 116 -11.19 11.21 3.43
C SER A 116 -11.21 10.30 4.67
N GLY A 117 -12.08 10.62 5.62
CA GLY A 117 -12.32 9.81 6.83
C GLY A 117 -13.40 8.74 6.68
N ASP A 118 -13.71 8.31 5.46
CA ASP A 118 -14.65 7.21 5.23
C ASP A 118 -14.06 5.86 5.65
N ASP A 119 -14.93 4.89 5.97
CA ASP A 119 -14.56 3.50 6.27
C ASP A 119 -13.75 2.85 5.12
N ILE A 120 -14.02 3.29 3.88
CA ILE A 120 -13.15 3.07 2.71
C ILE A 120 -12.79 4.46 2.14
N PRO A 121 -11.61 5.02 2.48
CA PRO A 121 -11.24 6.38 2.11
C PRO A 121 -11.21 6.64 0.61
N LEU A 122 -11.73 7.79 0.18
CA LEU A 122 -11.40 8.37 -1.11
C LEU A 122 -9.98 8.93 -1.01
N VAL A 123 -9.05 8.33 -1.76
CA VAL A 123 -7.64 8.75 -1.78
C VAL A 123 -7.27 9.33 -3.14
N PHE A 124 -6.76 10.56 -3.16
CA PHE A 124 -6.03 11.09 -4.30
C PHE A 124 -4.54 10.95 -4.02
N THR A 125 -3.88 10.06 -4.76
CA THR A 125 -2.42 9.97 -4.75
C THR A 125 -1.86 10.50 -6.06
N ARG A 126 -0.64 11.02 -6.00
CA ARG A 126 0.21 11.28 -7.16
C ARG A 126 1.44 10.38 -7.10
N THR A 127 1.82 9.82 -8.24
CA THR A 127 2.95 8.91 -8.38
C THR A 127 3.88 9.39 -9.48
N TYR A 128 5.14 9.67 -9.15
CA TYR A 128 6.20 9.84 -10.13
C TYR A 128 6.75 8.46 -10.53
N ARG A 129 7.05 8.27 -11.82
CA ARG A 129 7.78 7.10 -12.32
C ARG A 129 8.66 7.47 -13.52
N SER A 130 9.94 7.68 -13.26
CA SER A 130 11.00 8.02 -14.23
C SER A 130 10.94 7.30 -15.59
N THR A 131 10.59 6.00 -15.60
CA THR A 131 10.34 5.22 -16.83
C THR A 131 8.85 4.90 -16.96
N PRO A 132 8.09 5.66 -17.79
CA PRO A 132 6.65 5.49 -17.91
C PRO A 132 6.30 4.25 -18.74
N LEU A 133 5.33 3.45 -18.28
CA LEU A 133 4.83 2.28 -19.01
C LEU A 133 3.56 2.60 -19.84
N ALA A 134 2.86 3.68 -19.49
CA ALA A 134 1.75 4.22 -20.25
C ALA A 134 2.23 5.30 -21.22
N LYS A 135 1.82 5.20 -22.48
CA LYS A 135 2.06 6.22 -23.50
C LYS A 135 0.90 7.24 -23.43
N ASN A 136 1.21 8.54 -23.46
CA ASN A 136 0.26 9.66 -23.54
C ASN A 136 -0.58 10.00 -22.28
N ILE A 137 -0.10 9.74 -21.07
CA ILE A 137 -0.73 10.29 -19.86
C ILE A 137 0.05 11.54 -19.40
N GLY A 138 -0.66 12.64 -19.11
CA GLY A 138 -0.04 13.95 -18.88
C GLY A 138 -0.80 14.93 -17.97
N ALA A 139 -1.83 14.47 -17.25
CA ALA A 139 -2.65 15.31 -16.38
C ALA A 139 -1.83 16.01 -15.28
N MET A 140 -0.70 15.42 -14.85
CA MET A 140 0.24 16.04 -13.92
C MET A 140 1.64 16.25 -14.56
N GLY A 141 1.69 16.46 -15.87
CA GLY A 141 2.95 16.52 -16.62
C GLY A 141 3.47 15.13 -17.05
N PRO A 142 4.64 15.07 -17.72
CA PRO A 142 5.25 13.82 -18.14
C PRO A 142 5.71 13.02 -16.91
N VAL A 143 5.67 11.70 -17.00
CA VAL A 143 6.14 10.73 -15.98
C VAL A 143 5.54 10.86 -14.58
N TRP A 144 4.52 11.71 -14.41
CA TRP A 144 3.69 11.82 -13.21
C TRP A 144 2.29 11.28 -13.48
N PHE A 145 1.76 10.58 -12.49
CA PHE A 145 0.50 9.86 -12.53
C PHE A 145 -0.36 10.25 -11.32
N HIS A 146 -1.67 10.02 -11.39
CA HIS A 146 -2.55 10.07 -10.23
C HIS A 146 -3.49 8.87 -10.15
N SER A 147 -4.04 8.58 -8.96
CA SER A 147 -4.88 7.38 -8.73
C SER A 147 -6.15 7.28 -9.59
N TRP A 148 -6.59 8.39 -10.20
CA TRP A 148 -7.87 8.52 -10.90
C TRP A 148 -7.79 8.60 -12.43
N GLN A 149 -6.59 8.55 -13.01
CA GLN A 149 -6.35 8.47 -14.47
C GLN A 149 -6.10 7.02 -14.94
N ARG A 150 -6.77 6.06 -14.31
CA ARG A 150 -6.78 4.66 -14.76
C ARG A 150 -7.51 4.57 -16.10
N GLN A 151 -7.02 3.74 -17.01
CA GLN A 151 -7.59 3.60 -18.36
C GLN A 151 -7.34 2.23 -18.97
N LEU A 152 -8.14 1.85 -19.97
CA LEU A 152 -7.94 0.67 -20.80
C LEU A 152 -7.39 1.07 -22.18
N ASP A 153 -6.23 0.54 -22.57
CA ASP A 153 -5.83 0.53 -23.98
C ASP A 153 -6.55 -0.63 -24.68
N LEU A 154 -7.52 -0.25 -25.51
CA LEU A 154 -8.40 -1.13 -26.28
C LEU A 154 -7.92 -1.33 -27.73
N THR A 155 -6.77 -0.79 -28.12
CA THR A 155 -6.25 -0.79 -29.51
C THR A 155 -6.19 -2.21 -30.11
N ASN A 156 -5.87 -3.21 -29.27
CA ASN A 156 -5.78 -4.61 -29.66
C ASN A 156 -6.94 -5.49 -29.16
N ALA A 157 -8.07 -4.89 -28.73
CA ALA A 157 -9.19 -5.62 -28.16
C ALA A 157 -9.83 -6.63 -29.16
N ASN A 158 -9.79 -6.31 -30.46
CA ASN A 158 -10.48 -7.07 -31.52
C ASN A 158 -9.52 -7.86 -32.44
N SER A 159 -8.28 -8.11 -32.00
CA SER A 159 -7.23 -8.80 -32.77
C SER A 159 -7.35 -10.34 -32.79
N GLY A 160 -8.57 -10.89 -32.73
CA GLY A 160 -8.85 -12.33 -32.82
C GLY A 160 -8.15 -13.16 -31.73
N SER A 161 -7.40 -14.20 -32.12
CA SER A 161 -6.60 -15.02 -31.19
C SER A 161 -5.43 -14.27 -30.56
N SER A 162 -5.12 -13.06 -31.03
CA SER A 162 -4.11 -12.16 -30.45
C SER A 162 -4.73 -10.98 -29.69
N SER A 163 -6.05 -11.02 -29.43
CA SER A 163 -6.77 -10.00 -28.68
C SER A 163 -6.15 -9.73 -27.32
N LYS A 164 -5.76 -8.47 -27.09
CA LYS A 164 -5.03 -7.98 -25.93
C LYS A 164 -5.58 -6.61 -25.49
N ILE A 165 -5.79 -6.44 -24.19
CA ILE A 165 -6.11 -5.15 -23.55
C ILE A 165 -5.05 -4.87 -22.47
N LEU A 166 -4.64 -3.61 -22.33
CA LEU A 166 -3.83 -3.17 -21.20
C LEU A 166 -4.68 -2.30 -20.27
N ALA A 167 -4.84 -2.71 -19.02
CA ALA A 167 -5.45 -1.87 -17.98
C ALA A 167 -4.34 -1.12 -17.24
N TYR A 168 -4.17 0.17 -17.55
CA TYR A 168 -3.23 1.06 -16.87
C TYR A 168 -3.75 1.45 -15.49
N ARG A 169 -2.93 1.22 -14.46
CA ARG A 169 -3.30 1.39 -13.05
C ARG A 169 -2.79 2.72 -12.48
N ALA A 170 -3.10 2.99 -11.21
CA ALA A 170 -2.80 4.25 -10.52
C ALA A 170 -1.33 4.71 -10.62
N ASN A 171 -0.38 3.77 -10.56
CA ASN A 171 1.06 4.00 -10.67
C ASN A 171 1.59 4.00 -12.13
N GLY A 172 0.69 3.98 -13.12
CA GLY A 172 1.02 3.90 -14.54
C GLY A 172 1.38 2.50 -15.06
N GLU A 173 1.41 1.46 -14.21
CA GLU A 173 1.75 0.11 -14.65
C GLU A 173 0.57 -0.59 -15.35
N PRO A 174 0.80 -1.30 -16.47
CA PRO A 174 -0.25 -2.02 -17.18
C PRO A 174 -0.45 -3.44 -16.69
N ILE A 175 -1.70 -3.81 -16.47
CA ILE A 175 -2.13 -5.21 -16.33
C ILE A 175 -2.55 -5.70 -17.73
N THR A 176 -1.91 -6.76 -18.22
CA THR A 176 -2.23 -7.34 -19.54
C THR A 176 -3.34 -8.37 -19.43
N PHE A 177 -4.48 -8.07 -20.07
CA PHE A 177 -5.55 -9.03 -20.33
C PHE A 177 -5.40 -9.61 -21.74
N ARG A 178 -5.61 -10.93 -21.86
CA ARG A 178 -5.70 -11.65 -23.14
C ARG A 178 -7.06 -12.32 -23.24
N TRP A 179 -7.58 -12.43 -24.46
CA TRP A 179 -8.81 -13.18 -24.73
C TRP A 179 -8.51 -14.68 -24.76
N SER A 180 -9.20 -15.46 -23.92
CA SER A 180 -9.09 -16.92 -23.90
C SER A 180 -10.40 -17.57 -23.46
N SER A 181 -10.83 -18.60 -24.18
CA SER A 181 -12.04 -19.40 -23.87
C SER A 181 -13.31 -18.59 -23.57
N GLY A 182 -13.49 -17.44 -24.24
CA GLY A 182 -14.67 -16.58 -24.08
C GLY A 182 -14.56 -15.49 -22.99
N PHE A 183 -13.41 -15.34 -22.34
CA PHE A 183 -13.21 -14.38 -21.26
C PHE A 183 -11.88 -13.62 -21.41
N TRP A 184 -11.79 -12.42 -20.84
CA TRP A 184 -10.53 -11.70 -20.68
C TRP A 184 -9.84 -12.10 -19.38
N ARG A 185 -8.58 -12.52 -19.44
CA ARG A 185 -7.81 -12.99 -18.27
C ARG A 185 -6.36 -12.48 -18.29
N THR A 186 -5.79 -12.32 -17.10
CA THR A 186 -4.34 -12.08 -16.90
C THR A 186 -3.53 -13.37 -17.12
N SER A 187 -2.20 -13.29 -17.21
CA SER A 187 -1.35 -14.49 -17.39
C SER A 187 -1.26 -15.33 -16.12
N THR A 188 -1.05 -14.68 -14.96
CA THR A 188 -1.27 -15.28 -13.64
C THR A 188 -2.76 -15.24 -13.28
N TYR A 189 -3.24 -16.13 -12.42
CA TYR A 189 -4.62 -16.05 -11.92
C TYR A 189 -4.73 -15.02 -10.79
N GLY A 190 -4.61 -13.74 -11.14
CA GLY A 190 -4.77 -12.62 -10.21
C GLY A 190 -6.22 -12.28 -9.85
N GLY A 191 -7.18 -13.15 -10.18
CA GLY A 191 -8.62 -12.97 -9.93
C GLY A 191 -9.32 -11.92 -10.80
N MET A 192 -8.65 -10.83 -11.19
CA MET A 192 -9.28 -9.74 -11.94
C MET A 192 -9.95 -10.23 -13.22
N ALA A 193 -11.21 -9.84 -13.39
CA ALA A 193 -12.03 -10.17 -14.55
C ALA A 193 -12.33 -8.90 -15.35
N LEU A 194 -12.13 -8.94 -16.66
CA LEU A 194 -12.52 -7.87 -17.58
C LEU A 194 -13.66 -8.37 -18.47
N SER A 195 -14.66 -7.53 -18.70
CA SER A 195 -15.82 -7.85 -19.53
C SER A 195 -16.32 -6.61 -20.28
N GLN A 196 -17.05 -6.81 -21.38
CA GLN A 196 -17.72 -5.75 -22.11
C GLN A 196 -19.23 -5.98 -22.01
N GLY A 197 -19.97 -4.95 -21.59
CA GLY A 197 -21.41 -5.01 -21.37
C GLY A 197 -22.10 -3.76 -21.92
N GLY A 198 -22.92 -3.93 -22.96
CA GLY A 198 -23.61 -2.82 -23.61
C GLY A 198 -22.63 -1.79 -24.18
N MET A 199 -22.63 -0.58 -23.63
CA MET A 199 -21.74 0.53 -24.04
C MET A 199 -20.53 0.73 -23.13
N ASN A 200 -20.32 -0.11 -22.10
CA ASN A 200 -19.21 0.03 -21.16
C ASN A 200 -18.34 -1.23 -21.09
N TRP A 201 -17.10 -1.05 -20.64
CA TRP A 201 -16.26 -2.11 -20.11
C TRP A 201 -16.37 -2.15 -18.59
N THR A 202 -16.24 -3.34 -18.01
CA THR A 202 -16.24 -3.56 -16.57
C THR A 202 -15.02 -4.37 -16.17
N LEU A 203 -14.20 -3.81 -15.28
CA LEU A 203 -13.08 -4.51 -14.63
C LEU A 203 -13.47 -4.75 -13.17
N SER A 204 -13.59 -6.02 -12.80
CA SER A 204 -13.87 -6.44 -11.42
C SER A 204 -12.60 -7.00 -10.80
N ASP A 205 -12.20 -6.47 -9.65
CA ASP A 205 -11.16 -7.03 -8.80
C ASP A 205 -11.82 -7.81 -7.66
N PRO A 206 -11.82 -9.16 -7.68
CA PRO A 206 -12.45 -9.95 -6.63
C PRO A 206 -11.67 -9.93 -5.31
N THR A 207 -10.40 -9.47 -5.31
CA THR A 207 -9.57 -9.41 -4.09
C THR A 207 -10.01 -8.26 -3.18
N THR A 208 -10.36 -7.12 -3.77
CA THR A 208 -10.90 -5.94 -3.06
C THR A 208 -12.42 -5.84 -3.13
N GLY A 209 -13.06 -6.59 -4.03
CA GLY A 209 -14.47 -6.45 -4.38
C GLY A 209 -14.80 -5.15 -5.12
N ILE A 210 -13.79 -4.44 -5.63
CA ILE A 210 -13.95 -3.21 -6.41
C ILE A 210 -14.42 -3.55 -7.83
N VAL A 211 -15.39 -2.80 -8.33
CA VAL A 211 -15.89 -2.89 -9.70
C VAL A 211 -15.73 -1.53 -10.39
N GLU A 212 -14.91 -1.49 -11.43
CA GLU A 212 -14.64 -0.30 -12.24
C GLU A 212 -15.46 -0.35 -13.54
N SER A 213 -16.03 0.78 -13.96
CA SER A 213 -16.65 0.92 -15.29
C SER A 213 -15.89 1.92 -16.15
N TYR A 214 -15.71 1.57 -17.42
CA TYR A 214 -15.00 2.38 -18.42
C TYR A 214 -15.87 2.58 -19.67
N SER A 215 -15.64 3.69 -20.39
CA SER A 215 -16.28 3.94 -21.70
C SER A 215 -15.80 2.97 -22.79
N LEU A 216 -16.45 2.98 -23.96
CA LEU A 216 -15.96 2.28 -25.16
C LEU A 216 -14.55 2.72 -25.61
N GLN A 217 -14.06 3.86 -25.14
CA GLN A 217 -12.71 4.39 -25.41
C GLN A 217 -11.72 4.06 -24.27
N GLY A 218 -12.16 3.34 -23.24
CA GLY A 218 -11.30 2.93 -22.12
C GLY A 218 -11.07 4.01 -21.05
N VAL A 219 -11.86 5.07 -21.02
CA VAL A 219 -11.79 6.12 -19.98
C VAL A 219 -12.55 5.66 -18.73
N LEU A 220 -11.96 5.74 -17.53
CA LEU A 220 -12.63 5.37 -16.27
C LEU A 220 -13.80 6.30 -15.99
N LEU A 221 -15.01 5.74 -15.84
CA LEU A 221 -16.24 6.47 -15.55
C LEU A 221 -16.64 6.38 -14.08
N SER A 222 -16.46 5.21 -13.46
CA SER A 222 -16.81 5.00 -12.06
C SER A 222 -16.03 3.85 -11.43
N GLU A 223 -15.87 3.92 -10.10
CA GLU A 223 -15.44 2.82 -9.24
C GLU A 223 -16.54 2.58 -8.19
N ARG A 224 -17.03 1.34 -8.04
CA ARG A 224 -17.90 0.96 -6.93
C ARG A 224 -17.13 0.04 -5.98
N THR A 225 -17.04 0.44 -4.72
CA THR A 225 -16.43 -0.37 -3.66
C THR A 225 -17.37 -1.51 -3.26
N ARG A 226 -16.81 -2.52 -2.59
CA ARG A 226 -17.58 -3.65 -2.09
C ARG A 226 -18.71 -3.25 -1.13
N THR A 227 -18.52 -2.20 -0.34
CA THR A 227 -19.46 -1.71 0.70
C THR A 227 -20.45 -0.64 0.20
N GLY A 228 -20.62 -0.54 -1.13
CA GLY A 228 -21.64 0.31 -1.72
C GLY A 228 -21.26 1.79 -1.87
N PHE A 229 -19.98 2.16 -1.76
CA PHE A 229 -19.55 3.50 -2.15
C PHE A 229 -19.32 3.54 -3.67
N THR A 230 -20.04 4.39 -4.38
CA THR A 230 -19.85 4.64 -5.81
C THR A 230 -19.13 5.97 -6.01
N ARG A 231 -17.97 5.91 -6.66
CA ARG A 231 -17.09 7.05 -6.96
C ARG A 231 -17.18 7.33 -8.46
N THR A 232 -17.84 8.43 -8.82
CA THR A 232 -18.10 8.80 -10.22
C THR A 232 -17.15 9.88 -10.69
N LEU A 233 -16.60 9.71 -11.88
CA LEU A 233 -15.67 10.63 -12.52
C LEU A 233 -16.39 11.47 -13.58
N THR A 234 -16.36 12.79 -13.44
CA THR A 234 -17.00 13.73 -14.39
C THR A 234 -15.95 14.45 -15.23
N TYR A 235 -16.12 14.37 -16.55
CA TYR A 235 -15.20 14.97 -17.53
C TYR A 235 -15.84 16.16 -18.22
N ASP A 236 -15.01 17.14 -18.61
CA ASP A 236 -15.46 18.24 -19.47
C ASP A 236 -15.61 17.82 -20.96
N GLY A 237 -16.06 18.76 -21.79
CA GLY A 237 -16.24 18.53 -23.23
C GLY A 237 -14.96 18.32 -24.05
N ILE A 238 -13.77 18.40 -23.44
CA ILE A 238 -12.47 18.08 -24.05
C ILE A 238 -11.76 16.89 -23.41
N GLY A 239 -12.40 16.23 -22.43
CA GLY A 239 -11.95 14.98 -21.80
C GLY A 239 -11.09 15.14 -20.54
N LEU A 240 -11.10 16.31 -19.88
CA LEU A 240 -10.36 16.54 -18.62
C LEU A 240 -11.23 16.17 -17.41
N LEU A 241 -10.65 15.49 -16.41
CA LEU A 241 -11.33 15.07 -15.19
C LEU A 241 -11.58 16.28 -14.28
N THR A 242 -12.80 16.80 -14.28
CA THR A 242 -13.16 18.00 -13.50
C THR A 242 -13.57 17.69 -12.06
N VAL A 243 -14.24 16.55 -11.84
CA VAL A 243 -14.84 16.20 -10.54
C VAL A 243 -14.73 14.69 -10.28
N ILE A 244 -14.41 14.32 -9.04
CA ILE A 244 -14.69 12.99 -8.49
C ILE A 244 -15.72 13.15 -7.37
N THR A 245 -16.84 12.45 -7.47
CA THR A 245 -17.89 12.44 -6.43
C THR A 245 -18.03 11.04 -5.87
N GLN A 246 -17.83 10.88 -4.56
CA GLN A 246 -18.14 9.67 -3.81
C GLN A 246 -19.53 9.79 -3.18
N HIS A 247 -20.40 8.84 -3.52
CA HIS A 247 -21.74 8.67 -2.99
C HIS A 247 -21.84 7.30 -2.31
N ALA A 248 -22.60 7.17 -1.23
CA ALA A 248 -22.88 5.89 -0.58
C ALA A 248 -24.28 5.39 -0.93
N ASP A 249 -24.38 4.12 -1.33
CA ASP A 249 -25.66 3.51 -1.70
C ASP A 249 -26.69 3.64 -0.57
N ASN A 250 -27.90 4.11 -0.92
CA ASN A 250 -29.02 4.40 -0.02
C ASN A 250 -28.84 5.63 0.90
N THR A 251 -27.96 6.58 0.57
CA THR A 251 -27.89 7.90 1.24
C THR A 251 -28.42 9.04 0.37
N SER A 252 -28.36 10.29 0.87
CA SER A 252 -28.76 11.48 0.11
C SER A 252 -27.54 12.16 -0.51
N ALA A 253 -27.70 12.76 -1.70
CA ALA A 253 -26.63 13.52 -2.37
C ALA A 253 -26.09 14.73 -1.57
N GLY A 254 -26.76 15.14 -0.49
CA GLY A 254 -26.25 16.14 0.45
C GLY A 254 -25.06 15.65 1.29
N ALA A 255 -24.80 14.34 1.31
CA ALA A 255 -23.69 13.70 2.00
C ALA A 255 -22.58 13.22 1.04
N ASP A 256 -22.58 13.73 -0.21
CA ASP A 256 -21.60 13.37 -1.22
C ASP A 256 -20.25 14.06 -0.99
N LEU A 257 -19.18 13.27 -0.91
CA LEU A 257 -17.82 13.79 -0.83
C LEU A 257 -17.30 14.10 -2.23
N THR A 258 -16.85 15.32 -2.48
CA THR A 258 -16.47 15.77 -3.83
C THR A 258 -15.10 16.43 -3.89
N LEU A 259 -14.23 15.92 -4.78
CA LEU A 259 -12.96 16.55 -5.17
C LEU A 259 -13.12 17.27 -6.51
N ARG A 260 -12.52 18.45 -6.67
CA ARG A 260 -12.58 19.25 -7.91
C ARG A 260 -11.21 19.66 -8.40
N PHE A 261 -11.01 19.64 -9.72
CA PHE A 261 -9.73 19.90 -10.37
C PHE A 261 -9.79 21.14 -11.26
N ASP A 262 -8.86 22.08 -11.05
CA ASP A 262 -8.64 23.21 -11.95
C ASP A 262 -7.43 22.95 -12.85
N TYR A 263 -7.53 23.30 -14.12
CA TYR A 263 -6.48 23.06 -15.13
C TYR A 263 -5.81 24.35 -15.60
N ASP A 264 -4.53 24.27 -15.95
CA ASP A 264 -3.83 25.35 -16.67
C ASP A 264 -4.09 25.32 -18.19
N ASP A 265 -3.60 26.35 -18.89
CA ASP A 265 -3.72 26.48 -20.36
C ASP A 265 -3.09 25.30 -21.14
N LYS A 266 -2.20 24.54 -20.50
CA LYS A 266 -1.56 23.33 -21.05
C LYS A 266 -2.31 22.05 -20.68
N ARG A 267 -3.47 22.15 -20.03
CA ARG A 267 -4.34 21.04 -19.57
C ARG A 267 -3.70 20.13 -18.53
N ARG A 268 -2.88 20.70 -17.65
CA ARG A 268 -2.35 20.03 -16.45
C ARG A 268 -3.13 20.48 -15.23
N ILE A 269 -3.33 19.58 -14.26
CA ILE A 269 -3.99 19.87 -12.99
C ILE A 269 -3.14 20.94 -12.27
N SER A 270 -3.67 22.15 -12.19
CA SER A 270 -3.05 23.25 -11.45
C SER A 270 -3.47 23.25 -9.98
N ARG A 271 -4.67 22.73 -9.67
CA ARG A 271 -5.23 22.69 -8.32
C ARG A 271 -6.08 21.45 -8.09
N LEU A 272 -6.03 20.94 -6.86
CA LEU A 272 -7.01 20.02 -6.29
C LEU A 272 -7.71 20.76 -5.15
N ASN A 273 -9.03 20.86 -5.23
CA ASN A 273 -9.89 21.46 -4.21
C ASN A 273 -10.61 20.35 -3.44
N ASP A 274 -10.44 20.35 -2.12
CA ASP A 274 -11.03 19.36 -1.21
C ASP A 274 -12.45 19.78 -0.72
N PRO A 275 -13.18 18.89 -0.02
CA PRO A 275 -14.55 19.17 0.44
C PRO A 275 -14.66 20.23 1.55
N LEU A 276 -13.56 20.54 2.24
CA LEU A 276 -13.46 21.57 3.28
C LEU A 276 -13.09 22.94 2.71
N GLY A 277 -12.80 23.04 1.41
CA GLY A 277 -12.30 24.24 0.75
C GLY A 277 -10.78 24.40 0.86
N GLY A 278 -10.06 23.39 1.33
CA GLY A 278 -8.61 23.31 1.21
C GLY A 278 -8.20 23.16 -0.25
N MET A 279 -7.09 23.82 -0.62
CA MET A 279 -6.58 23.82 -1.99
C MET A 279 -5.11 23.39 -2.00
N MET A 280 -4.84 22.27 -2.67
CA MET A 280 -3.49 21.86 -3.08
C MET A 280 -3.18 22.52 -4.42
N GLN A 281 -1.96 23.04 -4.58
CA GLN A 281 -1.53 23.73 -5.80
C GLN A 281 -0.30 23.05 -6.41
N TYR A 282 -0.33 22.87 -7.73
CA TYR A 282 0.71 22.20 -8.50
C TYR A 282 1.32 23.19 -9.50
N ALA A 283 2.64 23.34 -9.47
CA ALA A 283 3.35 24.23 -10.39
C ALA A 283 4.34 23.47 -11.27
N TYR A 284 4.52 23.96 -12.49
CA TYR A 284 5.24 23.26 -13.54
C TYR A 284 6.27 24.14 -14.26
N ASP A 285 7.32 23.52 -14.77
CA ASP A 285 8.30 24.19 -15.62
C ASP A 285 7.87 24.26 -17.11
N ALA A 286 8.79 24.79 -17.93
CA ALA A 286 8.61 24.90 -19.39
C ALA A 286 8.64 23.54 -20.12
N ASN A 287 9.38 22.55 -19.59
CA ASN A 287 9.44 21.15 -20.07
C ASN A 287 8.22 20.32 -19.65
N ASN A 288 7.32 20.93 -18.88
CA ASN A 288 6.11 20.42 -18.30
C ASN A 288 6.25 19.55 -17.04
N ASN A 289 7.43 19.50 -16.42
CA ASN A 289 7.68 18.76 -15.18
C ASN A 289 6.93 19.38 -14.00
N LEU A 290 6.39 18.56 -13.09
CA LEU A 290 5.89 19.02 -11.80
C LEU A 290 7.08 19.44 -10.93
N VAL A 291 7.23 20.73 -10.65
CA VAL A 291 8.37 21.28 -9.89
C VAL A 291 8.03 21.66 -8.46
N SER A 292 6.75 21.87 -8.12
CA SER A 292 6.33 22.04 -6.73
C SER A 292 4.89 21.64 -6.45
N VAL A 293 4.66 21.22 -5.21
CA VAL A 293 3.34 20.95 -4.62
C VAL A 293 3.21 21.76 -3.35
N ILE A 294 2.15 22.56 -3.25
CA ILE A 294 1.83 23.40 -2.08
C ILE A 294 0.55 22.85 -1.46
N TRP A 295 0.57 22.58 -0.16
CA TRP A 295 -0.59 22.10 0.60
C TRP A 295 -1.42 23.28 1.16
N PRO A 296 -2.64 23.04 1.68
CA PRO A 296 -3.51 24.12 2.17
C PRO A 296 -2.96 24.94 3.34
N ASP A 297 -1.93 24.45 4.03
CA ASP A 297 -1.19 25.15 5.09
C ASP A 297 -0.04 26.03 4.58
N GLY A 298 0.19 26.08 3.27
CA GLY A 298 1.24 26.88 2.62
C GLY A 298 2.63 26.24 2.61
N ASN A 299 2.82 25.11 3.29
CA ASN A 299 4.05 24.32 3.23
C ASN A 299 4.19 23.70 1.82
N MET A 300 5.41 23.62 1.28
CA MET A 300 5.66 23.31 -0.13
C MET A 300 6.85 22.37 -0.34
N ARG A 301 6.62 21.29 -1.09
CA ARG A 301 7.66 20.36 -1.57
C ARG A 301 8.06 20.69 -3.00
N ARG A 302 9.31 20.48 -3.36
CA ARG A 302 9.83 20.75 -4.72
C ARG A 302 10.58 19.57 -5.31
N TYR A 303 10.51 19.46 -6.64
CA TYR A 303 11.23 18.46 -7.44
C TYR A 303 12.19 19.15 -8.40
N VAL A 304 13.40 18.61 -8.50
CA VAL A 304 14.52 19.17 -9.24
C VAL A 304 14.85 18.26 -10.43
N TYR A 305 15.14 18.85 -11.59
CA TYR A 305 15.33 18.16 -12.88
C TYR A 305 16.59 18.70 -13.59
N ASP A 306 17.76 18.43 -13.03
CA ASP A 306 19.05 18.99 -13.50
C ASP A 306 19.64 18.23 -14.71
N ASP A 307 19.19 17.00 -14.97
CA ASP A 307 19.80 16.14 -16.00
C ASP A 307 19.27 16.48 -17.39
N THR A 308 20.05 17.27 -18.12
CA THR A 308 19.74 17.67 -19.51
C THR A 308 19.56 16.50 -20.48
N ARG A 309 20.12 15.31 -20.20
CA ARG A 309 19.94 14.09 -21.02
C ARG A 309 18.57 13.46 -20.81
N PHE A 310 18.00 13.63 -19.62
CA PHE A 310 16.74 13.08 -19.17
C PHE A 310 15.91 14.18 -18.53
N ARG A 311 15.49 15.17 -19.33
CA ARG A 311 14.80 16.40 -18.89
C ARG A 311 13.55 16.21 -18.02
N ASN A 312 13.03 14.99 -17.93
CA ASN A 312 11.84 14.62 -17.15
C ASN A 312 12.18 13.72 -15.94
N ALA A 313 13.46 13.42 -15.70
CA ALA A 313 13.92 12.63 -14.58
C ALA A 313 14.25 13.54 -13.37
N ILE A 314 13.61 13.26 -12.23
CA ILE A 314 13.91 13.90 -10.95
C ILE A 314 15.35 13.59 -10.56
N THR A 315 16.19 14.62 -10.49
CA THR A 315 17.54 14.58 -9.93
C THR A 315 17.54 14.84 -8.43
N GLY A 316 16.48 15.43 -7.86
CA GLY A 316 16.37 15.58 -6.41
C GLY A 316 15.03 16.07 -5.89
N GLU A 317 14.84 15.87 -4.60
CA GLU A 317 13.64 16.25 -3.86
C GLU A 317 14.02 17.21 -2.73
N ILE A 318 13.27 18.29 -2.60
CA ILE A 318 13.43 19.30 -1.56
C ILE A 318 12.15 19.31 -0.72
N ASP A 319 12.28 19.01 0.56
CA ASP A 319 11.17 18.96 1.50
C ASP A 319 10.62 20.36 1.84
N GLU A 320 9.57 20.37 2.66
CA GLU A 320 8.90 21.58 3.11
C GLU A 320 9.73 22.45 4.08
N THR A 321 10.86 21.94 4.59
CA THR A 321 11.85 22.75 5.32
C THR A 321 12.78 23.52 4.37
N GLY A 322 12.75 23.21 3.07
CA GLY A 322 13.70 23.71 2.08
C GLY A 322 14.99 22.87 1.98
N THR A 323 15.04 21.72 2.65
CA THR A 323 16.21 20.83 2.66
C THR A 323 16.13 19.83 1.51
N ARG A 324 17.22 19.65 0.74
CA ARG A 324 17.29 18.58 -0.26
C ARG A 324 17.47 17.22 0.43
N ILE A 325 16.38 16.46 0.53
CA ILE A 325 16.34 15.19 1.27
C ILE A 325 16.81 13.97 0.47
N ALA A 326 16.81 14.07 -0.87
CA ALA A 326 17.25 13.01 -1.76
C ALA A 326 17.81 13.56 -3.09
N THR A 327 18.72 12.80 -3.69
CA THR A 327 19.39 13.11 -4.95
C THR A 327 19.55 11.82 -5.75
N TRP A 328 19.07 11.76 -6.99
CA TRP A 328 19.25 10.61 -7.89
C TRP A 328 20.22 10.96 -9.02
N THR A 329 20.96 9.94 -9.46
CA THR A 329 21.85 10.00 -10.64
C THR A 329 21.48 8.90 -11.62
N TYR A 330 21.72 9.10 -12.92
CA TYR A 330 21.25 8.20 -13.98
C TYR A 330 22.36 7.79 -14.97
N ASP A 331 22.33 6.54 -15.43
CA ASP A 331 23.17 6.05 -16.52
C ASP A 331 22.72 6.56 -17.90
N ALA A 332 23.42 6.15 -18.97
CA ALA A 332 23.08 6.53 -20.34
C ALA A 332 21.79 5.88 -20.88
N GLN A 333 21.14 5.01 -20.12
CA GLN A 333 19.87 4.37 -20.43
C GLN A 333 18.70 4.96 -19.60
N GLY A 334 18.95 5.95 -18.73
CA GLY A 334 17.93 6.57 -17.89
C GLY A 334 17.62 5.78 -16.61
N ARG A 335 18.48 4.83 -16.23
CA ARG A 335 18.32 4.00 -15.03
C ARG A 335 19.07 4.62 -13.86
N ALA A 336 18.47 4.63 -12.66
CA ALA A 336 19.08 5.26 -11.51
C ALA A 336 20.34 4.51 -11.03
N THR A 337 21.51 5.15 -11.09
CA THR A 337 22.80 4.59 -10.67
C THR A 337 23.10 4.80 -9.19
N ALA A 338 22.49 5.79 -8.56
CA ALA A 338 22.57 5.99 -7.11
C ALA A 338 21.41 6.88 -6.63
N VAL A 339 21.06 6.70 -5.36
CA VAL A 339 20.34 7.70 -4.56
C VAL A 339 21.18 8.08 -3.33
N SER A 340 21.25 9.37 -3.04
CA SER A 340 22.00 9.91 -1.90
C SER A 340 21.22 10.95 -1.10
N HIS A 341 21.47 10.97 0.21
CA HIS A 341 20.75 11.77 1.20
C HIS A 341 21.73 12.58 2.07
N PRO A 342 21.25 13.59 2.81
CA PRO A 342 22.05 14.27 3.84
C PRO A 342 22.60 13.31 4.90
N ASP A 343 21.80 12.31 5.30
CA ASP A 343 22.27 11.16 6.06
C ASP A 343 22.86 10.11 5.11
N THR A 344 24.19 10.04 5.06
CA THR A 344 24.91 9.13 4.18
C THR A 344 24.68 7.66 4.49
N ALA A 345 24.17 7.31 5.67
CA ALA A 345 23.85 5.91 6.02
C ALA A 345 22.70 5.34 5.16
N ARG A 346 21.88 6.20 4.55
CA ARG A 346 20.79 5.80 3.64
C ARG A 346 21.20 5.76 2.16
N ASN A 347 22.43 6.14 1.81
CA ASN A 347 22.88 6.16 0.42
C ASN A 347 22.91 4.75 -0.19
N VAL A 348 22.43 4.62 -1.43
CA VAL A 348 22.42 3.35 -2.17
C VAL A 348 22.92 3.56 -3.60
N GLN A 349 23.73 2.62 -4.10
CA GLN A 349 24.28 2.59 -5.45
C GLN A 349 23.80 1.35 -6.22
N PHE A 350 23.72 1.48 -7.54
CA PHE A 350 23.20 0.46 -8.46
C PHE A 350 24.18 0.18 -9.60
N GLY A 351 24.57 -1.09 -9.75
CA GLY A 351 25.39 -1.60 -10.85
C GLY A 351 24.60 -2.61 -11.69
N TYR A 352 24.15 -2.20 -12.87
CA TYR A 352 23.36 -3.03 -13.78
C TYR A 352 24.23 -3.97 -14.64
N GLY A 353 23.84 -5.24 -14.71
CA GLY A 353 24.41 -6.25 -15.59
C GLY A 353 23.34 -7.03 -16.35
N ASN A 354 23.75 -7.98 -17.18
CA ASN A 354 22.79 -8.82 -17.91
C ASN A 354 22.04 -9.76 -16.93
N GLY A 355 20.72 -9.59 -16.82
CA GLY A 355 19.86 -10.37 -15.92
C GLY A 355 20.07 -10.15 -14.42
N LYS A 356 20.81 -9.11 -14.02
CA LYS A 356 21.12 -8.84 -12.60
C LYS A 356 21.45 -7.39 -12.31
N THR A 357 21.21 -6.96 -11.08
CA THR A 357 21.56 -5.63 -10.56
C THR A 357 22.23 -5.78 -9.20
N THR A 358 23.42 -5.23 -9.04
CA THR A 358 24.06 -5.13 -7.72
C THR A 358 23.65 -3.83 -7.04
N VAL A 359 23.11 -3.95 -5.84
CA VAL A 359 22.63 -2.90 -4.96
C VAL A 359 23.63 -2.80 -3.80
N THR A 360 24.24 -1.63 -3.61
CA THR A 360 25.20 -1.39 -2.53
C THR A 360 24.65 -0.31 -1.61
N ASP A 361 24.29 -0.71 -0.38
CA ASP A 361 23.91 0.19 0.71
C ASP A 361 25.11 0.44 1.65
N SER A 362 24.93 1.23 2.70
CA SER A 362 26.00 1.55 3.68
C SER A 362 26.51 0.34 4.48
N GLN A 363 25.81 -0.80 4.45
CA GLN A 363 26.11 -1.99 5.24
C GLN A 363 26.64 -3.15 4.38
N ARG A 364 26.19 -3.28 3.12
CA ARG A 364 26.45 -4.46 2.28
C ARG A 364 26.26 -4.18 0.79
N THR A 365 26.84 -5.06 -0.02
CA THR A 365 26.50 -5.22 -1.45
C THR A 365 25.68 -6.49 -1.65
N THR A 366 24.59 -6.40 -2.43
CA THR A 366 23.66 -7.49 -2.74
C THR A 366 23.33 -7.49 -4.23
N THR A 367 23.51 -8.62 -4.91
CA THR A 367 23.09 -8.82 -6.31
C THR A 367 21.67 -9.37 -6.34
N VAL A 368 20.74 -8.65 -6.96
CA VAL A 368 19.40 -9.13 -7.33
C VAL A 368 19.49 -9.72 -8.73
N ASN A 369 19.07 -10.97 -8.91
CA ASN A 369 18.95 -11.60 -10.23
C ASN A 369 17.51 -11.49 -10.69
N LEU A 370 17.28 -11.19 -11.97
CA LEU A 370 15.96 -11.00 -12.54
C LEU A 370 15.81 -11.73 -13.88
N SER A 371 14.56 -12.04 -14.24
CA SER A 371 14.21 -12.61 -15.55
C SER A 371 12.83 -12.13 -16.00
N SER A 372 12.62 -12.06 -17.32
CA SER A 372 11.30 -11.75 -17.89
C SER A 372 10.45 -13.02 -17.90
N ILE A 373 9.40 -13.05 -17.07
CA ILE A 373 8.55 -14.22 -16.82
C ILE A 373 7.08 -13.76 -16.84
N GLY A 374 6.27 -14.37 -17.70
CA GLY A 374 4.91 -13.89 -18.01
C GLY A 374 4.88 -12.53 -18.75
N GLY A 375 6.02 -12.01 -19.21
CA GLY A 375 6.18 -10.66 -19.78
C GLY A 375 6.42 -9.55 -18.74
N VAL A 376 6.83 -9.94 -17.52
CA VAL A 376 7.13 -9.05 -16.39
C VAL A 376 8.53 -9.38 -15.87
N LEU A 377 9.34 -8.38 -15.52
CA LEU A 377 10.61 -8.61 -14.83
C LEU A 377 10.34 -9.07 -13.40
N ARG A 378 10.77 -10.28 -13.06
CA ARG A 378 10.62 -10.88 -11.72
C ARG A 378 11.99 -11.17 -11.12
N PRO A 379 12.16 -11.02 -9.79
CA PRO A 379 13.35 -11.51 -9.11
C PRO A 379 13.38 -13.05 -9.16
N THR A 380 14.56 -13.62 -9.43
CA THR A 380 14.84 -15.06 -9.40
C THR A 380 15.77 -15.46 -8.23
N GLY A 381 16.18 -14.48 -7.43
CA GLY A 381 17.00 -14.67 -6.23
C GLY A 381 17.92 -13.49 -5.95
N THR A 382 18.36 -13.35 -4.70
CA THR A 382 19.36 -12.35 -4.29
C THR A 382 20.58 -13.01 -3.67
N SER A 383 21.78 -12.47 -3.89
CA SER A 383 23.03 -12.98 -3.30
C SER A 383 23.91 -11.86 -2.75
N SER A 384 24.58 -12.14 -1.65
CA SER A 384 25.51 -11.24 -0.94
C SER A 384 26.60 -12.07 -0.29
N SER A 385 27.62 -11.44 0.28
CA SER A 385 28.72 -12.15 0.97
C SER A 385 28.27 -13.05 2.14
N ALA A 386 27.09 -12.79 2.73
CA ALA A 386 26.59 -13.51 3.90
C ALA A 386 25.25 -14.24 3.69
N ARG A 387 24.50 -13.93 2.62
CA ARG A 387 23.11 -14.39 2.42
C ARG A 387 22.82 -14.60 0.94
N THR A 388 22.22 -15.74 0.58
CA THR A 388 21.71 -16.03 -0.77
C THR A 388 20.28 -16.58 -0.69
N THR A 389 19.43 -16.17 -1.61
CA THR A 389 18.00 -16.54 -1.73
C THR A 389 17.71 -16.90 -3.18
N SER A 390 16.67 -17.70 -3.44
CA SER A 390 16.30 -18.11 -4.80
C SER A 390 14.80 -18.30 -4.96
N THR A 391 14.24 -17.71 -6.01
CA THR A 391 12.83 -17.81 -6.40
C THR A 391 12.68 -18.45 -7.77
N THR A 392 11.72 -19.36 -7.90
CA THR A 392 11.37 -19.99 -9.19
C THR A 392 9.89 -19.75 -9.52
N TRP A 393 9.57 -19.72 -10.81
CA TRP A 393 8.27 -19.33 -11.32
C TRP A 393 7.86 -20.23 -12.49
N ASP A 394 6.56 -20.39 -12.72
CA ASP A 394 6.07 -21.01 -13.94
C ASP A 394 6.09 -20.05 -15.15
N ALA A 395 5.76 -20.55 -16.34
CA ALA A 395 5.74 -19.75 -17.57
C ALA A 395 4.66 -18.65 -17.57
N SER A 396 3.61 -18.79 -16.75
CA SER A 396 2.50 -17.85 -16.59
C SER A 396 2.84 -16.68 -15.65
N GLY A 397 3.82 -16.90 -14.75
CA GLY A 397 4.31 -15.96 -13.75
C GLY A 397 3.88 -16.28 -12.32
N ASN A 398 3.34 -17.46 -12.05
CA ASN A 398 3.00 -17.90 -10.68
C ASN A 398 4.27 -18.36 -9.95
N LEU A 399 4.42 -18.02 -8.67
CA LEU A 399 5.60 -18.37 -7.86
C LEU A 399 5.56 -19.87 -7.55
N LEU A 400 6.60 -20.64 -7.89
CA LEU A 400 6.66 -22.08 -7.60
C LEU A 400 7.45 -22.36 -6.32
N THR A 401 8.60 -21.71 -6.16
CA THR A 401 9.41 -21.81 -4.93
C THR A 401 9.99 -20.47 -4.52
N ASP A 402 10.14 -20.25 -3.22
CA ASP A 402 11.08 -19.29 -2.64
C ASP A 402 12.01 -19.99 -1.65
N THR A 403 13.22 -19.47 -1.46
CA THR A 403 14.23 -20.01 -0.55
C THR A 403 14.91 -18.87 0.17
N ASN A 404 14.76 -18.85 1.50
CA ASN A 404 15.35 -17.83 2.36
C ASN A 404 16.86 -18.07 2.58
N SER A 405 17.54 -17.07 3.16
CA SER A 405 19.00 -17.12 3.33
C SER A 405 19.52 -18.12 4.37
N THR A 406 18.63 -18.82 5.07
CA THR A 406 18.97 -19.93 5.98
C THR A 406 18.65 -21.29 5.40
N GLY A 407 18.26 -21.37 4.13
CA GLY A 407 17.90 -22.61 3.43
C GLY A 407 16.48 -23.10 3.72
N GLY A 408 15.65 -22.31 4.40
CA GLY A 408 14.22 -22.59 4.50
C GLY A 408 13.50 -22.30 3.19
N THR A 409 12.56 -23.14 2.79
CA THR A 409 11.93 -23.15 1.47
C THR A 409 10.41 -23.04 1.56
N ASN A 410 9.81 -22.26 0.67
CA ASN A 410 8.37 -22.20 0.45
C ASN A 410 8.08 -22.85 -0.92
N GLU A 411 7.23 -23.87 -0.98
CA GLU A 411 6.82 -24.59 -2.20
C GLU A 411 5.33 -24.38 -2.45
N TYR A 412 4.96 -23.77 -3.57
CA TYR A 412 3.58 -23.40 -3.92
C TYR A 412 3.03 -24.35 -4.99
N SER A 413 1.75 -24.71 -4.89
CA SER A 413 1.04 -25.53 -5.88
C SER A 413 -0.27 -24.89 -6.29
N TYR A 414 -0.63 -25.04 -7.57
CA TYR A 414 -1.78 -24.40 -8.20
C TYR A 414 -2.71 -25.43 -8.84
N ASP A 415 -4.00 -25.10 -8.96
CA ASP A 415 -4.94 -25.88 -9.76
C ASP A 415 -4.78 -25.61 -11.27
N GLU A 416 -5.54 -26.33 -12.11
CA GLU A 416 -5.51 -26.18 -13.58
C GLU A 416 -5.89 -24.78 -14.07
N THR A 417 -6.54 -23.96 -13.23
CA THR A 417 -6.87 -22.57 -13.55
C THR A 417 -5.78 -21.59 -13.10
N GLY A 418 -4.78 -22.03 -12.35
CA GLY A 418 -3.68 -21.21 -11.82
C GLY A 418 -3.95 -20.63 -10.44
N ARG A 419 -4.91 -21.15 -9.68
CA ARG A 419 -5.23 -20.69 -8.31
C ARG A 419 -4.44 -21.48 -7.28
N ALA A 420 -3.92 -20.82 -6.24
CA ALA A 420 -3.04 -21.44 -5.25
C ALA A 420 -3.81 -22.37 -4.29
N VAL A 421 -3.52 -23.67 -4.32
CA VAL A 421 -4.22 -24.69 -3.53
C VAL A 421 -3.39 -25.26 -2.38
N ARG A 422 -2.06 -25.15 -2.42
CA ARG A 422 -1.17 -25.65 -1.36
C ARG A 422 0.12 -24.86 -1.26
N LEU A 423 0.59 -24.66 -0.03
CA LEU A 423 1.92 -24.18 0.32
C LEU A 423 2.54 -25.19 1.27
N VAL A 424 3.82 -25.51 1.04
CA VAL A 424 4.69 -26.14 2.03
C VAL A 424 5.75 -25.14 2.46
N VAL A 425 5.87 -24.88 3.76
CA VAL A 425 6.97 -24.13 4.35
C VAL A 425 7.88 -25.12 5.07
N ARG A 426 9.14 -25.22 4.64
CA ARG A 426 10.16 -26.04 5.29
C ARG A 426 11.21 -25.13 5.92
N ASN A 427 11.46 -25.30 7.20
CA ASN A 427 12.59 -24.69 7.90
C ASN A 427 13.51 -25.80 8.43
N ALA A 428 14.68 -25.43 8.96
CA ALA A 428 15.68 -26.40 9.42
C ALA A 428 15.18 -27.40 10.49
N SER A 429 14.08 -27.09 11.19
CA SER A 429 13.51 -27.88 12.28
C SER A 429 12.02 -28.25 12.11
N SER A 430 11.35 -27.80 11.05
CA SER A 430 9.91 -28.03 10.86
C SER A 430 9.49 -28.02 9.39
N THR A 431 8.40 -28.73 9.09
CA THR A 431 7.62 -28.54 7.87
C THR A 431 6.19 -28.21 8.28
N THR A 432 5.61 -27.19 7.66
CA THR A 432 4.21 -26.80 7.81
C THR A 432 3.54 -26.68 6.45
N VAL A 433 2.23 -26.93 6.40
CA VAL A 433 1.43 -26.97 5.18
C VAL A 433 0.16 -26.16 5.37
N THR A 434 -0.13 -25.32 4.40
CA THR A 434 -1.42 -24.64 4.26
C THR A 434 -2.08 -25.11 2.97
N SER A 435 -3.33 -25.54 3.04
CA SER A 435 -4.11 -26.01 1.88
C SER A 435 -5.42 -25.23 1.76
N VAL A 436 -5.86 -24.95 0.53
CA VAL A 436 -7.06 -24.16 0.23
C VAL A 436 -8.01 -24.93 -0.68
N ARG A 437 -9.30 -24.89 -0.36
CA ARG A 437 -10.40 -25.27 -1.25
C ARG A 437 -11.18 -24.02 -1.60
N TYR A 438 -11.50 -23.86 -2.88
CA TYR A 438 -12.31 -22.74 -3.37
C TYR A 438 -13.81 -23.09 -3.39
N ALA A 439 -14.65 -22.07 -3.25
CA ALA A 439 -16.12 -22.21 -3.22
C ALA A 439 -16.73 -22.50 -4.60
N ASP A 440 -16.07 -22.07 -5.66
CA ASP A 440 -16.45 -22.33 -7.05
C ASP A 440 -15.21 -22.54 -7.95
N ALA A 441 -15.41 -22.77 -9.25
CA ALA A 441 -14.34 -23.07 -10.21
C ALA A 441 -13.71 -21.82 -10.88
N THR A 442 -14.14 -20.62 -10.51
CA THR A 442 -13.88 -19.36 -11.24
C THR A 442 -13.53 -18.16 -10.37
N SER A 443 -13.63 -18.25 -9.05
CA SER A 443 -13.23 -17.18 -8.12
C SER A 443 -11.98 -17.54 -7.33
N LEU A 444 -11.47 -16.57 -6.55
CA LEU A 444 -10.49 -16.79 -5.49
C LEU A 444 -11.15 -16.94 -4.10
N ILE A 445 -12.46 -17.17 -4.03
CA ILE A 445 -13.20 -17.26 -2.76
C ILE A 445 -12.95 -18.63 -2.11
N PRO A 446 -12.34 -18.71 -0.90
CA PRO A 446 -12.06 -19.99 -0.24
C PRO A 446 -13.32 -20.52 0.46
N SER A 447 -13.69 -21.78 0.23
CA SER A 447 -14.69 -22.48 1.06
C SER A 447 -14.07 -23.06 2.33
N MET A 448 -12.81 -23.50 2.27
CA MET A 448 -12.05 -23.98 3.42
C MET A 448 -10.56 -23.66 3.30
N ILE A 449 -9.92 -23.41 4.44
CA ILE A 449 -8.46 -23.28 4.57
C ILE A 449 -8.01 -24.18 5.73
N ALA A 450 -7.16 -25.15 5.44
CA ALA A 450 -6.46 -25.92 6.45
C ALA A 450 -5.06 -25.32 6.66
N SER A 451 -4.69 -25.07 7.91
CA SER A 451 -3.42 -24.48 8.32
C SER A 451 -2.84 -25.28 9.51
N PRO A 452 -1.57 -25.09 9.88
CA PRO A 452 -0.99 -25.75 11.05
C PRO A 452 -1.84 -25.52 12.31
N GLY A 453 -2.31 -26.61 12.92
CA GLY A 453 -3.09 -26.62 14.16
C GLY A 453 -4.53 -26.10 14.07
N LYS A 454 -5.07 -25.80 12.87
CA LYS A 454 -6.46 -25.33 12.71
C LYS A 454 -7.02 -25.53 11.30
N VAL A 455 -8.34 -25.72 11.23
CA VAL A 455 -9.09 -25.69 9.96
C VAL A 455 -10.18 -24.63 10.04
N ARG A 456 -10.28 -23.85 8.97
CA ARG A 456 -11.29 -22.80 8.75
C ARG A 456 -12.24 -23.19 7.64
N ALA A 457 -13.51 -22.84 7.81
CA ALA A 457 -14.57 -22.97 6.81
C ALA A 457 -15.33 -21.65 6.67
N PHE A 458 -15.75 -21.34 5.45
CA PHE A 458 -16.43 -20.11 5.08
C PHE A 458 -17.70 -20.41 4.29
N VAL A 459 -18.76 -19.66 4.56
CA VAL A 459 -20.04 -19.71 3.86
C VAL A 459 -20.35 -18.31 3.33
N TYR A 460 -20.87 -18.25 2.10
CA TYR A 460 -21.08 -17.01 1.38
C TYR A 460 -22.53 -16.84 0.92
N ASP A 461 -22.97 -15.58 0.78
CA ASP A 461 -24.17 -15.24 0.01
C ASP A 461 -23.88 -15.20 -1.51
N ALA A 462 -24.91 -14.88 -2.31
CA ALA A 462 -24.81 -14.79 -3.77
C ALA A 462 -23.98 -13.59 -4.26
N GLN A 463 -23.67 -12.64 -3.38
CA GLN A 463 -22.80 -11.48 -3.61
C GLN A 463 -21.35 -11.79 -3.19
N GLY A 464 -21.09 -12.99 -2.67
CA GLY A 464 -19.78 -13.47 -2.27
C GLY A 464 -19.32 -12.96 -0.91
N ASN A 465 -20.22 -12.51 -0.02
CA ASN A 465 -19.88 -12.02 1.32
C ASN A 465 -19.86 -13.16 2.34
N VAL A 466 -18.91 -13.13 3.27
CA VAL A 466 -18.80 -14.14 4.33
C VAL A 466 -20.00 -14.00 5.28
N THR A 467 -21.05 -14.80 5.09
CA THR A 467 -22.19 -14.89 6.01
C THR A 467 -21.94 -15.85 7.16
N GLY A 468 -20.97 -16.77 7.00
CA GLY A 468 -20.55 -17.69 8.05
C GLY A 468 -19.05 -17.95 8.00
N PHE A 469 -18.43 -17.98 9.17
CA PHE A 469 -17.04 -18.39 9.40
C PHE A 469 -17.02 -19.40 10.55
N SER A 470 -16.28 -20.49 10.43
CA SER A 470 -15.98 -21.37 11.54
C SER A 470 -14.51 -21.73 11.53
N GLU A 471 -13.90 -21.78 12.70
CA GLU A 471 -12.53 -22.21 12.92
C GLU A 471 -12.52 -23.23 14.06
N PHE A 472 -11.80 -24.34 13.89
CA PHE A 472 -11.53 -25.27 14.97
C PHE A 472 -10.06 -25.62 15.03
N ALA A 473 -9.53 -25.71 16.25
CA ALA A 473 -8.18 -26.20 16.51
C ALA A 473 -8.07 -27.70 16.19
N THR A 474 -6.92 -28.11 15.64
CA THR A 474 -6.59 -29.51 15.30
C THR A 474 -5.34 -29.98 16.02
N ASP A 475 -5.17 -31.29 16.16
CA ASP A 475 -3.94 -31.91 16.69
C ASP A 475 -2.82 -31.98 15.64
N ASP A 476 -3.17 -31.82 14.36
CA ASP A 476 -2.22 -31.66 13.27
C ASP A 476 -1.55 -30.27 13.29
N LEU A 477 -0.52 -30.14 14.13
CA LEU A 477 0.36 -28.96 14.21
C LEU A 477 1.24 -28.76 12.97
N THR A 478 1.15 -29.62 11.95
CA THR A 478 1.89 -29.48 10.68
C THR A 478 0.99 -29.02 9.53
N GLY A 479 -0.30 -29.37 9.56
CA GLY A 479 -1.23 -29.15 8.44
C GLY A 479 -1.11 -30.16 7.29
N GLU A 480 -0.27 -31.20 7.42
CA GLU A 480 -0.08 -32.23 6.39
C GLU A 480 -1.33 -33.09 6.13
N SER A 481 -2.21 -33.25 7.13
CA SER A 481 -3.52 -33.89 6.99
C SER A 481 -4.55 -32.99 6.28
N ALA A 482 -4.20 -31.71 6.08
CA ALA A 482 -5.04 -30.69 5.45
C ALA A 482 -6.49 -30.72 5.96
N PHE A 483 -7.46 -31.01 5.08
CA PHE A 483 -8.90 -31.01 5.42
C PHE A 483 -9.37 -32.27 6.15
N ASP A 484 -8.52 -33.30 6.26
CA ASP A 484 -8.79 -34.53 7.01
C ASP A 484 -8.25 -34.46 8.45
N ALA A 485 -7.66 -33.31 8.84
CA ALA A 485 -7.20 -33.04 10.19
C ALA A 485 -8.35 -33.10 11.22
N LYS A 486 -8.09 -33.70 12.38
CA LYS A 486 -9.12 -33.94 13.40
C LYS A 486 -9.28 -32.73 14.32
N PRO A 487 -10.52 -32.32 14.65
CA PRO A 487 -10.76 -31.34 15.72
C PRO A 487 -10.19 -31.85 17.05
N SER A 488 -9.40 -31.02 17.74
CA SER A 488 -8.73 -31.36 19.00
C SER A 488 -9.04 -30.39 20.15
N GLY A 489 -9.61 -29.22 19.85
CA GLY A 489 -9.70 -28.14 20.83
C GLY A 489 -10.83 -27.15 20.57
N GLN A 490 -10.50 -25.87 20.72
CA GLN A 490 -11.48 -24.79 20.72
C GLN A 490 -12.08 -24.59 19.32
N GLN A 491 -13.39 -24.32 19.28
CA GLN A 491 -14.11 -23.93 18.07
C GLN A 491 -14.66 -22.52 18.22
N ARG A 492 -14.35 -21.65 17.26
CA ARG A 492 -15.01 -20.36 17.07
C ARG A 492 -15.96 -20.46 15.88
N THR A 493 -17.14 -19.86 15.97
CA THR A 493 -18.07 -19.73 14.85
C THR A 493 -18.65 -18.33 14.85
N VAL A 494 -18.68 -17.70 13.68
CA VAL A 494 -19.20 -16.35 13.48
C VAL A 494 -20.26 -16.39 12.38
N GLY A 495 -21.45 -15.84 12.65
CA GLY A 495 -22.47 -15.55 11.64
C GLY A 495 -22.53 -14.05 11.38
N VAL A 496 -22.57 -13.63 10.12
CA VAL A 496 -22.52 -12.21 9.73
C VAL A 496 -23.72 -11.88 8.84
N GLY A 497 -24.37 -10.75 9.12
CA GLY A 497 -25.48 -10.21 8.32
C GLY A 497 -25.08 -8.93 7.61
N TYR A 498 -25.57 -8.75 6.38
CA TYR A 498 -25.27 -7.59 5.51
C TYR A 498 -26.56 -6.87 5.11
N ASP A 499 -26.47 -5.58 4.79
CA ASP A 499 -27.54 -4.82 4.15
C ASP A 499 -27.47 -4.86 2.61
N SER A 500 -28.41 -4.19 1.94
CA SER A 500 -28.47 -4.08 0.48
C SER A 500 -27.35 -3.24 -0.14
N SER A 501 -26.71 -2.37 0.64
CA SER A 501 -25.47 -1.65 0.25
C SER A 501 -24.22 -2.52 0.48
N ASN A 502 -24.41 -3.76 0.92
CA ASN A 502 -23.37 -4.72 1.23
C ASN A 502 -22.45 -4.34 2.40
N ARG A 503 -23.01 -3.70 3.42
CA ARG A 503 -22.34 -3.32 4.66
C ARG A 503 -22.74 -4.27 5.79
N VAL A 504 -21.82 -4.58 6.69
CA VAL A 504 -22.09 -5.48 7.82
C VAL A 504 -23.05 -4.80 8.79
N VAL A 505 -24.20 -5.41 9.08
CA VAL A 505 -25.20 -4.89 10.05
C VAL A 505 -25.27 -5.70 11.35
N ALA A 506 -24.80 -6.95 11.33
CA ALA A 506 -24.69 -7.77 12.53
C ALA A 506 -23.55 -8.79 12.45
N ALA A 507 -22.95 -9.14 13.59
CA ALA A 507 -22.03 -10.27 13.71
C ALA A 507 -22.23 -11.01 15.05
N LEU A 508 -22.57 -12.29 14.99
CA LEU A 508 -22.80 -13.17 16.13
C LEU A 508 -21.60 -14.08 16.32
N GLU A 509 -20.94 -14.03 17.48
CA GLU A 509 -19.75 -14.85 17.77
C GLU A 509 -20.03 -15.91 18.84
N TYR A 510 -19.65 -17.15 18.54
CA TYR A 510 -19.72 -18.29 19.43
C TYR A 510 -18.34 -18.89 19.64
N PHE A 511 -18.04 -19.25 20.88
CA PHE A 511 -16.82 -19.94 21.27
C PHE A 511 -17.18 -21.17 22.09
N ASN A 512 -16.81 -22.36 21.62
CA ASN A 512 -17.24 -23.66 22.17
C ASN A 512 -18.76 -23.73 22.43
N GLY A 513 -19.57 -23.26 21.46
CA GLY A 513 -21.03 -23.21 21.54
C GLY A 513 -21.60 -22.11 22.46
N SER A 514 -20.77 -21.36 23.20
CA SER A 514 -21.22 -20.24 24.04
C SER A 514 -21.17 -18.93 23.26
N LYS A 515 -22.27 -18.16 23.24
CA LYS A 515 -22.28 -16.83 22.58
C LYS A 515 -21.40 -15.85 23.36
N THR A 516 -20.36 -15.33 22.72
CA THR A 516 -19.36 -14.42 23.30
C THR A 516 -19.50 -12.99 22.80
N ALA A 517 -20.05 -12.77 21.61
CA ALA A 517 -20.45 -11.46 21.13
C ALA A 517 -21.73 -11.51 20.29
N ASP A 518 -22.44 -10.39 20.25
CA ASP A 518 -23.66 -10.17 19.48
C ASP A 518 -23.64 -8.71 19.03
N TRP A 519 -22.87 -8.47 17.98
CA TRP A 519 -22.60 -7.15 17.42
C TRP A 519 -23.74 -6.70 16.51
N LEU A 520 -24.10 -5.43 16.66
CA LEU A 520 -24.89 -4.65 15.71
C LEU A 520 -24.08 -3.45 15.25
N TYR A 521 -24.23 -3.10 13.97
CA TYR A 521 -23.60 -1.94 13.36
C TYR A 521 -24.65 -1.07 12.69
N PHE A 522 -24.51 0.24 12.85
CA PHE A 522 -25.38 1.25 12.25
C PHE A 522 -24.53 2.27 11.51
N TYR A 523 -25.00 2.68 10.34
CA TYR A 523 -24.32 3.62 9.46
C TYR A 523 -24.96 5.01 9.52
N ASP A 524 -24.18 6.05 9.24
CA ASP A 524 -24.67 7.43 9.15
C ASP A 524 -25.13 7.78 7.72
N GLU A 525 -25.54 9.04 7.54
CA GLU A 525 -25.97 9.59 6.26
C GLU A 525 -24.83 9.74 5.22
N THR A 526 -23.56 9.64 5.64
CA THR A 526 -22.40 9.56 4.72
C THR A 526 -22.11 8.13 4.29
N GLY A 527 -22.82 7.15 4.86
CA GLY A 527 -22.68 5.73 4.57
C GLY A 527 -21.67 4.99 5.45
N ASN A 528 -20.95 5.72 6.29
CA ASN A 528 -19.87 5.25 7.16
C ASN A 528 -20.38 4.71 8.49
N LEU A 529 -19.55 3.91 9.19
CA LEU A 529 -19.90 3.35 10.47
C LEU A 529 -20.11 4.48 11.49
N ARG A 530 -21.32 4.51 12.04
CA ARG A 530 -21.76 5.50 13.03
C ARG A 530 -21.77 4.94 14.43
N LEU A 531 -22.18 3.69 14.60
CA LEU A 531 -22.38 3.07 15.92
C LEU A 531 -22.15 1.57 15.82
N ALA A 532 -21.37 1.03 16.75
CA ALA A 532 -21.25 -0.41 16.98
C ALA A 532 -21.70 -0.71 18.42
N ASN A 533 -22.49 -1.77 18.60
CA ASN A 533 -23.03 -2.21 19.88
C ASN A 533 -22.87 -3.73 20.03
N ASN A 534 -22.33 -4.21 21.15
CA ASN A 534 -22.29 -5.62 21.52
C ASN A 534 -23.31 -5.92 22.61
N ARG A 535 -24.34 -6.68 22.28
CA ARG A 535 -25.44 -7.03 23.20
C ARG A 535 -25.03 -8.03 24.30
N VAL A 536 -23.88 -8.69 24.18
CA VAL A 536 -23.35 -9.60 25.23
C VAL A 536 -22.64 -8.81 26.32
N SER A 537 -21.76 -7.88 25.96
CA SER A 537 -20.99 -7.07 26.93
C SER A 537 -21.67 -5.75 27.32
N GLY A 538 -22.67 -5.31 26.57
CA GLY A 538 -23.26 -3.97 26.68
C GLY A 538 -22.44 -2.88 25.99
N TRP A 539 -21.23 -3.21 25.49
CA TRP A 539 -20.31 -2.25 24.85
C TRP A 539 -21.00 -1.52 23.71
N THR A 540 -20.83 -0.21 23.63
CA THR A 540 -21.47 0.67 22.65
C THR A 540 -20.57 1.87 22.39
N LEU A 541 -20.08 2.04 21.17
CA LEU A 541 -19.28 3.20 20.75
C LEU A 541 -19.72 3.67 19.38
N GLY A 542 -19.73 4.98 19.16
CA GLY A 542 -20.11 5.55 17.87
C GLY A 542 -19.44 6.88 17.52
N THR A 543 -19.18 7.07 16.23
CA THR A 543 -18.82 8.34 15.62
C THR A 543 -20.09 9.16 15.46
N MET A 544 -20.29 10.12 16.36
CA MET A 544 -21.53 10.89 16.44
C MET A 544 -21.55 12.07 15.47
N ARG A 545 -20.37 12.60 15.09
CA ARG A 545 -20.23 13.66 14.08
C ARG A 545 -18.96 13.48 13.27
N ARG A 546 -19.06 13.77 11.96
CA ARG A 546 -17.97 13.89 11.00
C ARG A 546 -17.88 15.32 10.46
N ASP A 547 -16.78 15.67 9.82
CA ASP A 547 -16.66 16.90 9.03
C ASP A 547 -16.96 16.68 7.53
N ALA A 548 -16.78 17.71 6.70
CA ALA A 548 -17.07 17.64 5.26
C ALA A 548 -16.13 16.70 4.47
N ALA A 549 -14.97 16.33 5.02
CA ALA A 549 -14.11 15.28 4.48
C ALA A 549 -14.38 13.91 5.14
N HIS A 550 -15.53 13.77 5.81
CA HIS A 550 -16.02 12.60 6.52
C HIS A 550 -15.14 12.14 7.70
N ARG A 551 -14.19 12.97 8.16
CA ARG A 551 -13.32 12.65 9.31
C ARG A 551 -14.10 12.75 10.62
N ALA A 552 -13.96 11.77 11.50
CA ALA A 552 -14.60 11.79 12.81
C ALA A 552 -14.10 12.97 13.66
N ILE A 553 -15.02 13.80 14.16
CA ILE A 553 -14.73 14.97 15.03
C ILE A 553 -15.31 14.85 16.44
N TYR A 554 -16.30 13.98 16.64
CA TYR A 554 -16.88 13.67 17.95
C TYR A 554 -17.35 12.21 17.99
N LEU A 555 -16.91 11.48 19.00
CA LEU A 555 -17.26 10.09 19.27
C LEU A 555 -17.88 9.98 20.68
N ALA A 556 -18.85 9.09 20.88
CA ALA A 556 -19.47 8.87 22.19
C ALA A 556 -20.03 7.45 22.34
N GLY A 557 -20.22 7.02 23.59
CA GLY A 557 -20.74 5.70 23.97
C GLY A 557 -20.08 5.20 25.25
N ASP A 558 -20.42 4.03 25.80
CA ASP A 558 -19.67 3.36 26.90
C ASP A 558 -19.26 4.23 28.11
N ASN A 559 -20.07 5.22 28.49
CA ASN A 559 -19.71 6.20 29.52
C ASN A 559 -18.42 6.98 29.19
N ARG A 560 -18.23 7.32 27.90
CA ARG A 560 -17.10 8.09 27.37
C ARG A 560 -17.50 8.96 26.17
N GLU A 561 -16.71 10.01 25.95
CA GLU A 561 -16.78 10.88 24.77
C GLU A 561 -15.36 11.24 24.31
N ALA A 562 -15.18 11.49 23.03
CA ALA A 562 -13.95 12.02 22.47
C ALA A 562 -14.25 13.15 21.47
N LEU A 563 -13.37 14.16 21.43
CA LEU A 563 -13.36 15.17 20.37
C LEU A 563 -12.01 15.16 19.66
N VAL A 564 -12.04 15.39 18.36
CA VAL A 564 -10.86 15.40 17.49
C VAL A 564 -10.84 16.69 16.68
N THR A 565 -9.66 17.31 16.59
CA THR A 565 -9.41 18.45 15.71
C THR A 565 -8.29 18.11 14.74
N TYR A 566 -8.33 18.71 13.55
CA TYR A 566 -7.37 18.47 12.48
C TYR A 566 -6.79 19.80 11.96
N ASN A 567 -5.54 19.77 11.49
CA ASN A 567 -4.99 20.85 10.68
C ASN A 567 -5.52 20.81 9.23
N ALA A 568 -5.15 21.83 8.45
CA ALA A 568 -5.51 21.95 7.04
C ALA A 568 -4.86 20.88 6.10
N ARG A 569 -3.95 20.04 6.62
CA ARG A 569 -3.33 18.92 5.89
C ARG A 569 -3.99 17.56 6.15
N GLY A 570 -4.96 17.46 7.07
CA GLY A 570 -5.55 16.17 7.44
C GLY A 570 -5.16 15.62 8.82
N GLN A 571 -4.20 16.24 9.51
CA GLN A 571 -3.49 15.63 10.63
C GLN A 571 -4.10 16.04 11.99
N VAL A 572 -4.24 15.09 12.92
CA VAL A 572 -4.84 15.32 14.24
C VAL A 572 -4.02 16.32 15.06
N THR A 573 -4.57 17.49 15.37
CA THR A 573 -3.90 18.53 16.19
C THR A 573 -4.19 18.39 17.68
N GLN A 574 -5.40 17.95 18.03
CA GLN A 574 -5.78 17.70 19.42
C GLN A 574 -6.83 16.61 19.50
N PHE A 575 -6.68 15.76 20.51
CA PHE A 575 -7.59 14.70 20.91
C PHE A 575 -7.97 14.91 22.38
N THR A 576 -9.25 15.10 22.69
CA THR A 576 -9.74 15.17 24.07
C THR A 576 -10.62 13.95 24.36
N TYR A 577 -10.57 13.43 25.58
CA TYR A 577 -11.37 12.28 25.99
C TYR A 577 -11.97 12.47 27.38
N ASN A 578 -13.30 12.40 27.44
CA ASN A 578 -14.09 12.42 28.66
C ASN A 578 -14.38 10.97 29.04
N GLU A 579 -14.02 10.56 30.25
CA GLU A 579 -14.46 9.31 30.85
C GLU A 579 -15.38 9.63 32.02
N TYR A 580 -16.62 9.17 31.95
CA TYR A 580 -17.60 9.36 33.01
C TYR A 580 -17.37 8.37 34.17
N PRO A 581 -17.81 8.71 35.41
CA PRO A 581 -17.69 7.83 36.57
C PRO A 581 -18.34 6.47 36.35
N THR A 582 -17.59 5.39 36.59
CA THR A 582 -18.09 4.01 36.59
C THR A 582 -17.51 3.24 37.78
N ALA A 583 -18.13 2.11 38.17
CA ALA A 583 -17.52 1.23 39.16
C ALA A 583 -16.13 0.72 38.73
N LEU A 584 -15.90 0.57 37.40
CA LEU A 584 -14.66 0.05 36.83
C LEU A 584 -13.48 1.04 36.93
N ASN A 585 -13.73 2.35 36.81
CA ASN A 585 -12.70 3.39 36.99
C ASN A 585 -12.63 3.97 38.42
N GLY A 586 -13.29 3.33 39.39
CA GLY A 586 -13.31 3.78 40.78
C GLY A 586 -14.16 5.03 41.02
N SER A 587 -15.22 5.22 40.23
CA SER A 587 -16.12 6.40 40.24
C SER A 587 -15.43 7.73 39.92
N LEU A 588 -14.34 7.70 39.14
CA LEU A 588 -13.63 8.88 38.70
C LEU A 588 -14.23 9.43 37.40
N TYR A 589 -14.54 10.73 37.38
CA TYR A 589 -14.62 11.44 36.10
C TYR A 589 -13.18 11.78 35.69
N ARG A 590 -12.80 11.53 34.44
CA ARG A 590 -11.48 11.86 33.92
C ARG A 590 -11.57 12.61 32.59
N PHE A 591 -10.79 13.66 32.44
CA PHE A 591 -10.72 14.48 31.24
C PHE A 591 -9.27 14.51 30.75
N LEU A 592 -8.98 13.74 29.70
CA LEU A 592 -7.70 13.72 29.01
C LEU A 592 -7.71 14.77 27.89
N THR A 593 -6.58 15.42 27.68
CA THR A 593 -6.29 16.21 26.47
C THR A 593 -4.90 15.85 25.99
N VAL A 594 -4.77 15.44 24.73
CA VAL A 594 -3.50 15.20 24.03
C VAL A 594 -3.42 16.19 22.87
N SER A 595 -2.35 16.97 22.80
CA SER A 595 -2.09 17.91 21.71
C SER A 595 -0.83 17.51 20.94
N TYR A 596 -0.87 17.70 19.63
CA TYR A 596 0.16 17.30 18.68
C TYR A 596 0.68 18.52 17.92
N GLY A 597 2.01 18.63 17.80
CA GLY A 597 2.69 19.63 17.00
C GLY A 597 3.46 18.95 15.87
N TYR A 598 3.44 19.56 14.69
CA TYR A 598 4.04 19.00 13.47
C TYR A 598 5.12 19.92 12.91
N SER A 599 6.14 19.35 12.29
CA SER A 599 7.08 20.08 11.41
C SER A 599 6.45 20.31 10.02
N ALA A 600 7.08 21.17 9.22
CA ALA A 600 6.60 21.52 7.88
C ALA A 600 6.51 20.30 6.94
N ASP A 601 7.35 19.28 7.14
CA ASP A 601 7.34 17.99 6.42
C ASP A 601 6.27 17.01 6.93
N GLY A 602 5.41 17.44 7.86
CA GLY A 602 4.30 16.66 8.41
C GLY A 602 4.68 15.64 9.49
N ARG A 603 5.93 15.56 9.95
CA ARG A 603 6.32 14.68 11.07
C ARG A 603 5.81 15.24 12.41
N VAL A 604 5.48 14.36 13.36
CA VAL A 604 5.11 14.78 14.72
C VAL A 604 6.36 15.19 15.49
N MET A 605 6.45 16.47 15.83
CA MET A 605 7.57 17.06 16.58
C MET A 605 7.31 17.16 18.07
N SER A 606 6.05 17.20 18.49
CA SER A 606 5.67 17.25 19.91
C SER A 606 4.34 16.56 20.16
N ARG A 607 4.24 15.90 21.32
CA ARG A 607 3.02 15.30 21.84
C ARG A 607 2.94 15.55 23.34
N THR A 608 1.95 16.29 23.79
CA THR A 608 1.80 16.68 25.20
C THR A 608 0.42 16.29 25.71
N GLY A 609 0.37 15.68 26.90
CA GLY A 609 -0.86 15.20 27.52
C GLY A 609 -1.14 15.87 28.86
N THR A 610 -2.40 16.12 29.15
CA THR A 610 -2.88 16.50 30.49
C THR A 610 -4.12 15.71 30.89
N VAL A 611 -4.24 15.33 32.16
CA VAL A 611 -5.44 14.72 32.75
C VAL A 611 -5.96 15.57 33.91
N ALA A 612 -7.24 15.93 33.86
CA ALA A 612 -8.01 16.41 35.01
C ALA A 612 -8.93 15.28 35.52
N GLN A 613 -9.25 15.29 36.82
CA GLN A 613 -10.11 14.27 37.42
C GLN A 613 -10.90 14.77 38.63
N ASN A 614 -12.04 14.14 38.91
CA ASN A 614 -12.83 14.32 40.15
C ASN A 614 -13.54 13.01 40.57
N GLN A 615 -14.22 13.02 41.72
CA GLN A 615 -14.95 11.88 42.31
C GLN A 615 -16.43 11.79 41.86
N GLY A 616 -16.74 12.31 40.67
CA GLY A 616 -18.11 12.36 40.14
C GLY A 616 -19.05 13.30 40.92
N GLY A 617 -20.34 13.22 40.58
CA GLY A 617 -21.40 14.04 41.19
C GLY A 617 -21.23 15.54 40.94
N SER A 618 -21.56 16.36 41.93
CA SER A 618 -21.41 17.82 41.89
C SER A 618 -19.99 18.32 42.20
N THR A 619 -18.99 17.42 42.26
CA THR A 619 -17.59 17.79 42.54
C THR A 619 -17.03 18.60 41.37
N PRO A 620 -16.45 19.79 41.58
CA PRO A 620 -15.76 20.52 40.51
C PRO A 620 -14.64 19.69 39.87
N MET A 621 -14.34 19.94 38.60
CA MET A 621 -13.21 19.29 37.93
C MET A 621 -11.89 19.69 38.60
N GLY A 622 -11.02 18.73 38.89
CA GLY A 622 -9.68 19.03 39.41
C GLY A 622 -8.82 19.77 38.39
N VAL A 623 -7.76 20.44 38.86
CA VAL A 623 -6.78 21.09 37.97
C VAL A 623 -6.12 20.04 37.06
N ALA A 624 -6.08 20.31 35.76
CA ALA A 624 -5.41 19.45 34.78
C ALA A 624 -3.91 19.33 35.09
N LYS A 625 -3.41 18.09 35.17
CA LYS A 625 -1.99 17.78 35.43
C LYS A 625 -1.35 17.23 34.17
N ALA A 626 -0.12 17.64 33.86
CA ALA A 626 0.66 17.04 32.79
C ALA A 626 0.94 15.56 33.09
N ILE A 627 0.91 14.72 32.05
CA ILE A 627 1.19 13.28 32.09
C ILE A 627 2.37 12.93 31.18
N SER A 628 3.03 11.79 31.45
CA SER A 628 4.19 11.35 30.66
C SER A 628 3.80 10.84 29.27
N SER A 629 4.78 10.72 28.36
CA SER A 629 4.56 10.10 27.05
C SER A 629 4.01 8.67 27.18
N ASP A 630 4.56 7.88 28.10
CA ASP A 630 4.12 6.49 28.33
C ASP A 630 2.66 6.40 28.80
N GLU A 631 2.22 7.37 29.62
CA GLU A 631 0.82 7.44 30.05
C GLU A 631 -0.09 7.81 28.87
N ILE A 632 0.32 8.77 28.02
CA ILE A 632 -0.40 9.09 26.77
C ILE A 632 -0.51 7.85 25.88
N ASP A 633 0.59 7.13 25.68
CA ASP A 633 0.61 5.90 24.87
C ASP A 633 -0.32 4.84 25.46
N GLN A 634 -0.43 4.72 26.79
CA GLN A 634 -1.37 3.80 27.41
C GLN A 634 -2.84 4.21 27.20
N TRP A 635 -3.18 5.48 27.40
CA TRP A 635 -4.53 5.99 27.12
C TRP A 635 -4.93 5.76 25.66
N VAL A 636 -4.04 6.11 24.71
CA VAL A 636 -4.27 5.94 23.27
C VAL A 636 -4.39 4.46 22.91
N THR A 637 -3.45 3.62 23.35
CA THR A 637 -3.48 2.16 23.07
C THR A 637 -4.73 1.51 23.63
N ASN A 638 -5.15 1.86 24.86
CA ASN A 638 -6.38 1.33 25.46
C ASN A 638 -7.62 1.76 24.68
N LEU A 639 -7.65 2.98 24.12
CA LEU A 639 -8.78 3.46 23.33
C LEU A 639 -8.85 2.82 21.94
N GLU A 640 -7.71 2.68 21.25
CA GLU A 640 -7.59 2.00 19.96
C GLU A 640 -7.90 0.50 20.07
N SER A 641 -7.66 -0.11 21.24
CA SER A 641 -8.09 -1.47 21.57
C SER A 641 -9.44 -1.53 22.30
N GLY A 642 -10.16 -0.40 22.41
CA GLY A 642 -11.47 -0.24 23.04
C GLY A 642 -11.62 -0.78 24.46
N VAL A 643 -10.50 -0.96 25.18
CA VAL A 643 -10.42 -1.36 26.59
C VAL A 643 -11.24 -0.38 27.45
N ASN A 644 -11.90 -0.92 28.48
CA ASN A 644 -12.72 -0.17 29.42
C ASN A 644 -12.31 -0.54 30.87
N PRO A 645 -11.89 0.41 31.71
CA PRO A 645 -11.72 1.83 31.42
C PRO A 645 -10.52 2.10 30.50
N ALA A 646 -10.59 3.17 29.71
CA ALA A 646 -9.51 3.51 28.78
C ALA A 646 -8.33 4.14 29.53
N GLY A 647 -8.61 4.93 30.58
CA GLY A 647 -7.54 5.47 31.42
C GLY A 647 -6.96 4.44 32.38
N PRO A 648 -5.63 4.42 32.62
CA PRO A 648 -5.01 3.51 33.56
C PRO A 648 -5.50 3.73 35.00
N PRO A 649 -5.43 2.71 35.89
CA PRO A 649 -5.75 2.90 37.31
C PRO A 649 -4.92 4.02 37.93
N ALA A 650 -5.52 4.80 38.84
CA ALA A 650 -4.81 5.89 39.52
C ALA A 650 -3.52 5.39 40.19
N ASN A 651 -2.39 6.05 39.87
CA ASN A 651 -1.05 5.79 40.40
C ASN A 651 -0.39 4.45 40.00
N ARG A 652 -0.51 3.98 38.75
CA ARG A 652 0.43 3.00 38.17
C ARG A 652 0.88 3.34 36.76
N LEU A 653 2.20 3.29 36.53
CA LEU A 653 2.79 3.28 35.19
C LEU A 653 2.47 1.96 34.46
N GLY A 654 2.12 2.06 33.18
CA GLY A 654 1.58 0.97 32.37
C GLY A 654 2.63 -0.01 31.82
N TRP A 655 2.44 -1.29 32.10
CA TRP A 655 3.34 -2.40 31.69
C TRP A 655 2.76 -3.25 30.55
N VAL A 656 1.63 -2.84 29.96
CA VAL A 656 0.75 -3.72 29.17
C VAL A 656 1.13 -3.79 27.68
N ARG A 657 1.89 -2.82 27.13
CA ARG A 657 2.32 -2.83 25.71
C ARG A 657 3.16 -4.06 25.32
N VAL A 658 3.70 -4.81 26.28
CA VAL A 658 4.54 -5.99 26.04
C VAL A 658 3.71 -7.26 25.76
N MET A 659 2.47 -7.37 26.24
CA MET A 659 1.72 -8.66 26.18
C MET A 659 0.86 -8.86 24.91
N LEU A 660 0.65 -7.84 24.08
CA LEU A 660 -0.19 -7.92 22.88
C LEU A 660 0.60 -8.09 21.56
N GLY A 661 1.92 -8.33 21.62
CA GLY A 661 2.73 -8.62 20.43
C GLY A 661 2.92 -7.45 19.44
N ALA A 662 2.27 -6.31 19.67
CA ALA A 662 2.50 -5.07 18.95
C ALA A 662 3.91 -4.55 19.25
N LEU A 663 4.84 -4.87 18.34
CA LEU A 663 6.18 -4.31 18.32
C LEU A 663 6.07 -2.78 18.40
N PRO A 664 6.73 -2.09 19.34
CA PRO A 664 6.80 -0.65 19.32
C PRO A 664 7.25 -0.10 17.95
N GLU A 665 6.77 1.10 17.66
CA GLU A 665 7.49 2.05 16.82
C GLU A 665 8.05 3.13 17.77
N PRO A 666 9.34 3.49 17.70
CA PRO A 666 9.89 4.55 18.52
C PRO A 666 9.67 5.87 17.78
N GLY A 667 8.49 6.44 17.98
CA GLY A 667 8.12 7.71 17.40
C GLY A 667 6.89 8.29 18.09
N LEU A 668 6.82 9.62 18.16
CA LEU A 668 5.59 10.29 18.51
C LEU A 668 4.59 10.04 17.36
N GLN A 669 3.49 9.34 17.65
CA GLN A 669 2.43 9.09 16.67
C GLN A 669 1.12 9.75 17.12
N PRO A 670 0.31 10.26 16.18
CA PRO A 670 -1.06 10.67 16.46
C PRO A 670 -1.94 9.45 16.73
N ILE A 671 -3.04 9.67 17.43
CA ILE A 671 -4.06 8.63 17.65
C ILE A 671 -4.73 8.22 16.33
N CYS A 672 -4.88 6.91 16.12
CA CYS A 672 -5.66 6.35 15.03
C CYS A 672 -7.15 6.33 15.42
N ILE A 673 -7.90 7.36 15.02
CA ILE A 673 -9.33 7.48 15.35
C ILE A 673 -10.14 6.30 14.80
N GLU A 674 -9.90 5.89 13.55
CA GLU A 674 -10.63 4.77 12.94
C GLU A 674 -10.26 3.40 13.56
N CYS A 675 -9.11 3.30 14.23
CA CYS A 675 -8.73 2.08 14.96
C CYS A 675 -9.64 1.81 16.17
N MET A 676 -10.34 2.82 16.71
CA MET A 676 -11.21 2.66 17.88
C MET A 676 -12.35 1.63 17.70
N PHE A 677 -12.71 1.31 16.46
CA PHE A 677 -13.72 0.28 16.13
C PHE A 677 -13.13 -1.13 15.94
N ASN A 678 -11.80 -1.31 16.02
CA ASN A 678 -11.13 -2.60 15.89
C ASN A 678 -11.76 -3.71 16.78
N PRO A 679 -12.08 -3.49 18.07
CA PRO A 679 -12.70 -4.53 18.91
C PRO A 679 -14.09 -4.95 18.43
N ALA A 680 -14.87 -4.01 17.88
CA ALA A 680 -16.15 -4.30 17.26
C ALA A 680 -16.01 -5.11 15.98
N LEU A 681 -14.84 -5.08 15.36
CA LEU A 681 -14.49 -5.80 14.14
C LEU A 681 -13.60 -7.02 14.44
N GLY A 682 -13.48 -7.45 15.70
CA GLY A 682 -12.57 -8.51 16.14
C GLY A 682 -12.77 -9.87 15.46
N TRP A 683 -13.96 -10.13 14.91
CA TRP A 683 -14.23 -11.28 14.03
C TRP A 683 -13.60 -11.12 12.64
N ALA A 684 -13.69 -9.92 12.04
CA ALA A 684 -13.06 -9.62 10.75
C ALA A 684 -11.54 -9.61 10.89
N TRP A 685 -11.03 -9.13 12.04
CA TRP A 685 -9.63 -9.33 12.41
C TRP A 685 -9.30 -10.81 12.52
N ALA A 686 -10.04 -11.63 13.26
CA ALA A 686 -9.77 -13.08 13.36
C ALA A 686 -9.80 -13.83 12.02
N ILE A 687 -10.68 -13.43 11.10
CA ILE A 687 -10.66 -13.96 9.73
C ILE A 687 -9.32 -13.66 9.06
N SER A 688 -8.72 -12.49 9.29
CA SER A 688 -7.56 -11.93 8.57
C SER A 688 -6.25 -11.77 9.36
N SER A 689 -6.18 -12.16 10.64
CA SER A 689 -5.10 -11.79 11.58
C SER A 689 -3.89 -12.70 11.58
N ASP A 690 -3.96 -13.81 10.86
CA ASP A 690 -2.84 -14.73 10.79
C ASP A 690 -1.92 -14.43 9.61
N ASN A 691 -0.62 -14.57 9.86
CA ASN A 691 0.40 -14.71 8.82
C ASN A 691 0.23 -16.03 8.00
N ASP A 692 -0.85 -16.77 8.25
CA ASP A 692 -1.25 -18.02 7.59
C ASP A 692 -2.13 -17.78 6.34
N ASP A 693 -2.22 -16.55 5.82
CA ASP A 693 -2.69 -16.26 4.45
C ASP A 693 -1.49 -15.98 3.51
N PRO A 694 -0.67 -16.99 3.18
CA PRO A 694 0.51 -16.82 2.34
C PRO A 694 0.16 -16.57 0.86
N PHE A 695 -1.13 -16.58 0.52
CA PHE A 695 -1.66 -16.43 -0.83
C PHE A 695 -2.41 -15.11 -1.04
N GLY A 696 -2.67 -14.33 0.02
CA GLY A 696 -3.50 -13.12 -0.04
C GLY A 696 -4.98 -13.38 -0.31
N ILE A 697 -5.46 -14.62 -0.10
CA ILE A 697 -6.82 -15.08 -0.44
C ILE A 697 -7.84 -14.57 0.58
N ILE A 698 -7.46 -14.48 1.85
CA ILE A 698 -8.33 -13.96 2.92
C ILE A 698 -8.52 -12.45 2.78
N GLY A 699 -7.68 -11.76 1.99
CA GLY A 699 -7.86 -10.37 1.57
C GLY A 699 -9.26 -10.05 1.01
N VAL A 700 -9.96 -11.03 0.42
CA VAL A 700 -11.36 -10.92 -0.05
C VAL A 700 -12.34 -10.59 1.09
N ALA A 701 -12.15 -11.17 2.27
CA ALA A 701 -12.87 -10.79 3.50
C ALA A 701 -12.22 -9.60 4.22
N GLY A 702 -10.96 -9.31 3.87
CA GLY A 702 -10.16 -8.22 4.38
C GLY A 702 -10.66 -6.81 4.04
N THR A 703 -11.72 -6.62 3.25
CA THR A 703 -12.25 -5.30 2.82
C THR A 703 -12.26 -4.22 3.94
N ILE A 704 -12.74 -4.58 5.13
CA ILE A 704 -12.77 -3.68 6.30
C ILE A 704 -11.37 -3.41 6.84
N ARG A 705 -10.51 -4.45 6.92
CA ARG A 705 -9.11 -4.25 7.23
C ARG A 705 -8.44 -3.39 6.17
N THR A 706 -8.64 -3.58 4.87
CA THR A 706 -8.03 -2.73 3.82
C THR A 706 -8.49 -1.28 3.87
N GLY A 707 -9.62 -0.94 4.48
CA GLY A 707 -9.94 0.45 4.84
C GLY A 707 -8.95 1.00 5.88
N VAL A 708 -8.90 0.35 7.05
CA VAL A 708 -8.02 0.70 8.18
C VAL A 708 -6.52 0.57 7.84
N ASP A 709 -6.16 -0.42 7.03
CA ASP A 709 -4.82 -0.69 6.52
C ASP A 709 -4.46 0.22 5.35
N ALA A 710 -5.40 0.70 4.52
CA ALA A 710 -5.07 1.75 3.54
C ALA A 710 -4.71 3.05 4.27
N ILE A 711 -5.40 3.37 5.36
CA ILE A 711 -5.08 4.51 6.24
C ILE A 711 -3.72 4.29 6.93
N SER A 712 -3.46 3.10 7.48
CA SER A 712 -2.19 2.81 8.18
C SER A 712 -0.99 2.51 7.27
N LYS A 713 -1.25 2.17 5.99
CA LYS A 713 -0.26 1.83 4.95
C LYS A 713 -0.30 2.80 3.77
N LEU A 714 -0.63 4.07 4.00
CA LEU A 714 -0.16 5.16 3.14
C LEU A 714 1.38 5.23 3.22
N CYS A 715 2.02 4.40 2.41
CA CYS A 715 3.45 4.32 2.17
C CYS A 715 4.34 4.57 3.41
N LYS A 716 4.37 3.61 4.34
CA LYS A 716 5.56 3.43 5.19
C LYS A 716 6.68 2.79 4.35
N PRO A 717 7.74 3.53 3.95
CA PRO A 717 9.03 2.87 3.79
C PRO A 717 9.45 2.27 5.13
N THR A 718 10.27 1.22 5.09
CA THR A 718 10.53 0.35 6.24
C THR A 718 11.13 1.10 7.43
N ALA A 719 10.42 1.16 8.55
CA ALA A 719 10.88 1.72 9.82
C ALA A 719 10.72 0.67 10.96
N ASN A 720 11.75 0.52 11.81
CA ASN A 720 11.82 -0.45 12.93
C ASN A 720 11.86 0.29 14.30
N GLN A 721 11.41 -0.32 15.43
CA GLN A 721 12.20 -0.61 16.68
C GLN A 721 11.46 -0.69 18.06
N ILE A 722 11.99 -1.47 19.04
CA ILE A 722 11.36 -1.95 20.31
C ILE A 722 12.21 -1.73 21.63
N SER A 723 11.61 -1.64 22.85
CA SER A 723 12.26 -1.45 24.20
C SER A 723 12.03 -2.58 25.28
N SER A 724 12.79 -2.64 26.40
CA SER A 724 13.33 -3.88 27.09
C SER A 724 12.94 -4.22 28.57
N VAL A 725 13.29 -5.43 29.10
CA VAL A 725 12.91 -6.03 30.43
C VAL A 725 14.14 -6.60 31.24
N TYR A 726 14.07 -7.22 32.44
CA TYR A 726 15.25 -7.62 33.28
C TYR A 726 15.17 -8.98 34.09
N GLU A 727 16.27 -9.43 34.77
CA GLU A 727 16.32 -10.62 35.68
C GLU A 727 17.24 -10.48 36.94
N ASN A 728 16.88 -11.14 38.07
CA ASN A 728 17.53 -11.02 39.40
C ASN A 728 19.06 -11.16 39.42
N LYS A 729 19.63 -12.09 38.64
CA LYS A 729 21.09 -12.31 38.58
C LYS A 729 21.83 -11.15 37.90
N ILE A 730 21.17 -10.47 36.95
CA ILE A 730 21.70 -9.30 36.25
C ILE A 730 21.60 -8.06 37.14
N VAL A 731 20.49 -7.88 37.88
CA VAL A 731 20.33 -6.81 38.89
C VAL A 731 21.46 -6.86 39.94
N GLY A 732 21.84 -8.06 40.38
CA GLY A 732 22.99 -8.26 41.29
C GLY A 732 24.36 -7.90 40.70
N GLN A 733 24.50 -7.94 39.37
CA GLN A 733 25.71 -7.48 38.66
C GLN A 733 25.69 -5.96 38.47
N MET A 734 24.56 -5.37 38.05
CA MET A 734 24.42 -3.93 37.81
C MET A 734 24.89 -3.10 39.02
N LYS A 735 24.46 -3.47 40.24
CA LYS A 735 24.88 -2.80 41.49
C LYS A 735 26.38 -2.86 41.76
N LYS A 736 27.09 -3.90 41.30
CA LYS A 736 28.54 -4.04 41.47
C LYS A 736 29.34 -3.39 40.35
N ARG A 737 28.67 -2.99 39.25
CA ARG A 737 29.27 -2.59 37.97
C ARG A 737 28.94 -1.16 37.52
N GLY A 738 28.35 -0.34 38.38
CA GLY A 738 28.07 1.07 38.09
C GLY A 738 26.94 1.33 37.10
N TRP A 739 26.02 0.38 36.95
CA TRP A 739 24.83 0.54 36.12
C TRP A 739 23.61 0.86 36.98
N THR A 740 23.01 2.02 36.72
CA THR A 740 21.61 2.27 37.07
C THR A 740 20.70 1.66 35.99
N GLN A 741 19.40 1.53 36.27
CA GLN A 741 18.43 1.08 35.27
C GLN A 741 18.18 2.16 34.19
N GLU A 742 18.16 3.42 34.60
CA GLU A 742 17.99 4.60 33.75
C GLU A 742 19.13 4.74 32.74
N ASP A 743 20.38 4.45 33.15
CA ASP A 743 21.52 4.34 32.22
C ASP A 743 21.34 3.26 31.16
N VAL A 744 20.73 2.12 31.51
CA VAL A 744 20.49 1.03 30.56
C VAL A 744 19.43 1.45 29.55
N GLU A 745 18.30 1.99 30.02
CA GLU A 745 17.21 2.43 29.16
C GLU A 745 17.63 3.59 28.25
N ALA A 746 18.40 4.56 28.75
CA ALA A 746 19.02 5.60 27.93
C ALA A 746 20.02 5.03 26.90
N THR A 747 20.78 3.98 27.25
CA THR A 747 21.68 3.28 26.31
C THR A 747 20.91 2.52 25.22
N ILE A 748 19.68 2.08 25.50
CA ILE A 748 18.84 1.32 24.56
C ILE A 748 18.02 2.26 23.66
N ALA A 749 17.54 3.39 24.20
CA ALA A 749 16.82 4.42 23.47
C ALA A 749 17.74 5.32 22.63
N HIS A 750 18.95 5.61 23.14
CA HIS A 750 19.96 6.45 22.49
C HIS A 750 21.35 5.76 22.48
N PRO A 751 21.49 4.58 21.85
CA PRO A 751 22.78 3.93 21.65
C PRO A 751 23.64 4.71 20.65
N SER A 752 24.95 4.69 20.84
CA SER A 752 25.92 5.01 19.77
C SER A 752 25.89 3.96 18.65
N ARG A 753 25.68 2.69 19.00
CA ARG A 753 25.40 1.57 18.08
C ARG A 753 24.75 0.39 18.81
N THR A 754 24.18 -0.52 18.04
CA THR A 754 23.67 -1.81 18.52
C THR A 754 24.34 -2.99 17.79
N VAL A 755 24.39 -4.18 18.41
CA VAL A 755 25.06 -5.38 17.88
C VAL A 755 24.24 -6.64 18.18
N PRO A 756 23.67 -7.33 17.17
CA PRO A 756 23.01 -8.62 17.36
C PRO A 756 23.95 -9.68 17.94
N THR A 757 23.42 -10.53 18.80
CA THR A 757 24.10 -11.50 19.64
C THR A 757 23.07 -12.54 20.12
N ARG A 758 23.36 -13.34 21.16
CA ARG A 758 22.48 -14.42 21.63
C ARG A 758 22.39 -14.54 23.16
N ASP A 759 21.21 -14.92 23.62
CA ASP A 759 20.93 -15.29 25.00
C ASP A 759 21.41 -16.71 25.30
N ASN A 760 22.70 -16.83 25.63
CA ASN A 760 23.33 -18.12 25.92
C ASN A 760 23.18 -18.56 27.39
N ARG A 761 22.13 -18.13 28.10
CA ARG A 761 21.85 -18.55 29.50
C ARG A 761 21.43 -20.02 29.56
N PHE A 762 21.74 -20.72 30.65
CA PHE A 762 21.36 -22.14 30.80
C PHE A 762 19.84 -22.31 30.98
N ILE A 763 19.26 -23.31 30.32
CA ILE A 763 17.86 -23.71 30.54
C ILE A 763 17.79 -24.49 31.87
N PRO A 764 16.95 -24.10 32.85
CA PRO A 764 17.00 -24.71 34.18
C PRO A 764 16.67 -26.21 34.25
N ASN A 765 16.00 -26.77 33.22
CA ASN A 765 15.33 -28.08 33.30
C ASN A 765 16.20 -29.27 32.86
N GLY A 766 17.52 -29.22 33.11
CA GLY A 766 18.29 -30.42 33.47
C GLY A 766 19.28 -31.02 32.46
N ASN A 767 19.07 -30.92 31.15
CA ASN A 767 19.93 -31.63 30.17
C ASN A 767 21.20 -30.87 29.75
N GLY A 768 21.64 -29.86 30.51
CA GLY A 768 22.85 -29.07 30.23
C GLY A 768 22.76 -28.14 29.01
N ALA A 769 21.61 -28.08 28.35
CA ALA A 769 21.36 -27.19 27.22
C ALA A 769 21.33 -25.72 27.64
N ARG A 770 21.84 -24.84 26.76
CA ARG A 770 21.68 -23.40 26.86
C ARG A 770 20.48 -22.96 26.01
N ARG A 771 19.88 -21.84 26.37
CA ARG A 771 19.12 -21.02 25.43
C ARG A 771 20.06 -20.59 24.30
N ASP A 772 19.48 -20.36 23.14
CA ASP A 772 20.17 -19.85 21.94
C ASP A 772 19.32 -18.75 21.28
N ASP A 773 18.45 -18.11 22.07
CA ASP A 773 17.49 -17.13 21.59
C ASP A 773 18.24 -15.89 21.05
N PRO A 774 17.80 -15.28 19.93
CA PRO A 774 18.40 -14.04 19.43
C PRO A 774 18.29 -12.90 20.46
N ALA A 775 19.30 -12.03 20.45
CA ALA A 775 19.45 -10.90 21.36
C ALA A 775 20.20 -9.75 20.68
N THR A 776 20.08 -8.51 21.18
CA THR A 776 20.77 -7.32 20.66
C THR A 776 21.48 -6.55 21.79
N ALA A 777 22.72 -6.14 21.54
CA ALA A 777 23.59 -5.41 22.46
C ALA A 777 23.66 -3.91 22.11
N TYR A 778 23.14 -3.04 22.96
CA TYR A 778 23.07 -1.59 22.82
C TYR A 778 24.29 -0.96 23.52
N ILE A 779 25.03 -0.08 22.85
CA ILE A 779 26.39 0.38 23.22
C ILE A 779 26.45 1.91 23.20
N ARG A 780 27.07 2.53 24.20
CA ARG A 780 27.33 3.99 24.28
C ARG A 780 28.69 4.37 23.65
N ASP A 781 28.90 5.65 23.37
CA ASP A 781 30.14 6.16 22.74
C ASP A 781 31.42 5.87 23.55
N ASP A 782 31.28 5.72 24.88
CA ASP A 782 32.35 5.35 25.80
C ASP A 782 32.74 3.85 25.73
N GLY A 783 32.01 3.03 24.98
CA GLY A 783 32.24 1.59 24.84
C GLY A 783 31.49 0.71 25.84
N HIS A 784 30.71 1.30 26.75
CA HIS A 784 29.88 0.56 27.69
C HIS A 784 28.55 0.10 27.06
N TYR A 785 28.16 -1.15 27.31
CA TYR A 785 27.02 -1.81 26.66
C TYR A 785 26.08 -2.58 27.58
N VAL A 786 24.89 -2.88 27.03
CA VAL A 786 23.79 -3.66 27.62
C VAL A 786 23.17 -4.59 26.56
N VAL A 787 22.86 -5.84 26.88
CA VAL A 787 22.37 -6.86 25.94
C VAL A 787 20.97 -7.33 26.29
N ARG A 788 20.06 -7.38 25.31
CA ARG A 788 18.64 -7.71 25.42
C ARG A 788 18.28 -8.91 24.54
N ASN A 789 17.62 -9.95 25.08
CA ASN A 789 16.94 -11.00 24.31
C ASN A 789 15.80 -10.37 23.47
N ASP A 790 15.77 -10.69 22.18
CA ASP A 790 14.84 -10.11 21.20
C ASP A 790 13.54 -10.93 21.07
N VAL A 791 13.48 -12.12 21.68
CA VAL A 791 12.30 -13.00 21.75
C VAL A 791 11.47 -12.73 23.00
N ASP A 792 12.11 -12.69 24.19
CA ASP A 792 11.43 -12.48 25.48
C ASP A 792 11.67 -11.07 26.09
N GLY A 793 12.40 -10.22 25.38
CA GLY A 793 12.60 -8.81 25.71
C GLY A 793 13.62 -8.52 26.82
N LYS A 794 14.17 -9.53 27.50
CA LYS A 794 14.95 -9.34 28.75
C LYS A 794 16.40 -8.92 28.54
N ILE A 795 16.95 -8.11 29.43
CA ILE A 795 18.38 -7.84 29.53
C ILE A 795 19.11 -9.07 30.08
N VAL A 796 19.97 -9.64 29.24
CA VAL A 796 20.73 -10.87 29.48
C VAL A 796 22.19 -10.61 29.86
N GLN A 797 22.71 -9.39 29.61
CA GLN A 797 24.07 -9.02 29.99
C GLN A 797 24.24 -7.50 30.13
N VAL A 798 25.12 -7.05 31.03
CA VAL A 798 25.66 -5.67 31.07
C VAL A 798 27.19 -5.71 31.18
N SER A 799 27.85 -4.68 30.64
CA SER A 799 29.30 -4.46 30.79
C SER A 799 29.65 -3.91 32.19
N ASP A 800 30.92 -3.55 32.43
CA ASP A 800 31.36 -2.93 33.70
C ASP A 800 31.72 -1.45 33.47
N ARG A 801 31.09 -0.52 34.21
CA ARG A 801 31.29 0.93 34.06
C ARG A 801 32.32 1.53 35.01
N TYR A 802 32.79 0.75 35.98
CA TYR A 802 33.90 1.20 36.84
C TYR A 802 35.28 0.90 36.23
N ASP A 803 35.35 0.02 35.23
CA ASP A 803 36.54 -0.17 34.41
C ASP A 803 36.51 0.80 33.22
N THR A 804 37.19 1.92 33.36
CA THR A 804 37.30 2.97 32.33
C THR A 804 38.22 2.58 31.16
N GLY A 805 38.92 1.44 31.24
CA GLY A 805 39.63 0.81 30.12
C GLY A 805 38.78 -0.18 29.34
N TRP A 806 37.54 -0.46 29.78
CA TRP A 806 36.70 -1.51 29.23
C TRP A 806 36.18 -1.16 27.82
N LYS A 807 36.78 -1.79 26.82
CA LYS A 807 36.27 -1.74 25.44
C LYS A 807 35.22 -2.82 25.24
N SER A 808 34.11 -2.46 24.59
CA SER A 808 33.07 -3.42 24.21
C SER A 808 33.68 -4.63 23.49
N LYS A 809 33.24 -5.84 23.89
CA LYS A 809 33.57 -7.12 23.21
C LYS A 809 32.69 -7.38 21.98
N PHE A 810 31.67 -6.54 21.79
CA PHE A 810 30.74 -6.45 20.67
C PHE A 810 31.09 -5.22 19.84
#